data_AF-A0A8T0AMW1-F1
#
_entry.id   AF-A0A8T0AMW1-F1
#
_cell.length_a   1.000
_cell.length_b   1.000
_cell.length_c   1.000
_cell.angle_alpha   90.00
_cell.angle_beta   90.00
_cell.angle_gamma   90.00
#
_symmetry.space_group_name_H-M   'P 1'
#
loop_
_entity.id
_entity.type
_entity.pdbx_description
1 polymer ?
#
loop_
_entity_poly.entity_id
_entity_poly.type
_entity_poly.pdbx_seq_one_letter_code
_entity_poly.pdbx_strand_id
1 'polypeptide(L)'
;MAAFGEMGVMPEIAQAVEEMDWLLPTDIQAESIPLILGGGDVLMAAETGSGKTGAFSIPVIQIVYETLKDQQEGKKGRSAAVKTGGAVFNKWQMNPYDRSPAFAIGPDGLCCQSREFKEWHGCRSTRAVTKGKYYYEVSCHDQGLCRIGWSTSQAALDLGTDKFGFGFGGTGKKSHNKQFDSYGEEFTMHDTIGCYIDLEKGHMSFSKNGNDLGLAFEIPKNLISQPFFASCVLKNAELKFNFGGEPFKNAPKEGYIALDKAPDGHVVKTTQTGSATVSQVKTSSSAPKALIVEPSKELAEQTLNNVNQFKKYVENPKLRELLIIGGVAAKDQLSVLESGVDIVVGTPGRLDDLISTGKLDLSQVRFLVLDECDGLLSAGYTDFIMRVYSKIPQVTSDGKRLQVIVCSATLHSFDVKKLSEKIMHFPTWVDLKGEDSVPETVHHVVVPVSPKTDKLWEKLGKNHIRTDEVHAKDNTRPGANTAEMWSEAIKILKGEYTIRAIKEHKMDQAIIFCRTKIDCDNMEQYLIAQGGGPDKKGHQFSCVCLHGDRKPNERKYNLERFKKKDVRFLICTDVAARGIDVHGVPYVINVTLPDEKQNYVHRIGRVGRAERMGLAISLVAMEKEKVWYHVCPNRGRGCYNTRLKEEGGCTIWYNEKELLGEIEEHLKCTITQCEHDIKVPLDEFDGKVTYGQRRAAAGGLYKGHVDILAPTVQELANLEREAQTSFLQLGFLPNQLFKAF
;
A
#
# COMPACT_ATOMS: atom_id res chain seq x y z
N MET A 1 -19.06 6.91 22.42
CA MET A 1 -19.60 7.16 21.07
C MET A 1 -18.95 8.32 20.28
N ALA A 2 -17.92 9.03 20.77
CA ALA A 2 -17.43 10.23 20.08
C ALA A 2 -16.36 9.97 18.98
N ALA A 3 -15.27 9.25 19.28
CA ALA A 3 -14.07 9.32 18.44
C ALA A 3 -14.16 8.65 17.06
N PHE A 4 -14.72 7.43 16.96
CA PHE A 4 -14.88 6.77 15.65
C PHE A 4 -16.02 7.36 14.81
N GLY A 5 -17.08 7.86 15.47
CA GLY A 5 -18.18 8.53 14.78
C GLY A 5 -17.76 9.82 14.08
N GLU A 6 -16.81 10.57 14.64
CA GLU A 6 -16.25 11.79 14.03
C GLU A 6 -15.54 11.52 12.70
N MET A 7 -15.05 10.30 12.48
CA MET A 7 -14.42 9.88 11.22
C MET A 7 -15.42 9.40 10.15
N GLY A 8 -16.73 9.43 10.45
CA GLY A 8 -17.77 8.92 9.55
C GLY A 8 -18.06 7.42 9.67
N VAL A 9 -17.53 6.75 10.71
CA VAL A 9 -17.84 5.34 10.98
C VAL A 9 -19.26 5.20 11.50
N MET A 10 -20.01 4.25 10.94
CA MET A 10 -21.40 4.00 11.32
C MET A 10 -21.54 3.51 12.78
N PRO A 11 -22.66 3.84 13.49
CA PRO A 11 -22.84 3.52 14.90
C PRO A 11 -22.68 2.04 15.25
N GLU A 12 -23.12 1.13 14.37
CA GLU A 12 -23.08 -0.31 14.59
C GLU A 12 -21.63 -0.82 14.61
N ILE A 13 -20.78 -0.32 13.72
CA ILE A 13 -19.35 -0.66 13.72
C ILE A 13 -18.65 0.03 14.90
N ALA A 14 -18.98 1.30 15.18
CA ALA A 14 -18.42 2.02 16.32
C ALA A 14 -18.72 1.31 17.65
N GLN A 15 -19.93 0.76 17.82
CA GLN A 15 -20.30 -0.05 18.99
C GLN A 15 -19.43 -1.31 19.10
N ALA A 16 -19.20 -2.02 17.99
CA ALA A 16 -18.35 -3.20 17.99
C ALA A 16 -16.90 -2.88 18.40
N VAL A 17 -16.38 -1.76 17.91
CA VAL A 17 -15.03 -1.27 18.22
C VAL A 17 -14.93 -0.84 19.70
N GLU A 18 -15.94 -0.16 20.26
CA GLU A 18 -15.96 0.20 21.69
C GLU A 18 -15.96 -1.03 22.61
N GLU A 19 -16.65 -2.11 22.25
CA GLU A 19 -16.64 -3.37 23.01
C GLU A 19 -15.30 -4.12 22.94
N MET A 20 -14.44 -3.76 21.99
CA MET A 20 -13.07 -4.26 21.89
C MET A 20 -12.08 -3.41 22.70
N ASP A 21 -12.57 -2.49 23.54
CA ASP A 21 -11.80 -1.51 24.32
C ASP A 21 -11.02 -0.50 23.45
N TRP A 22 -11.43 -0.27 22.21
CA TRP A 22 -10.84 0.73 21.32
C TRP A 22 -11.55 2.08 21.51
N LEU A 23 -11.19 2.77 22.59
CA LEU A 23 -11.82 4.04 22.97
C LEU A 23 -11.44 5.20 22.05
N LEU A 24 -10.22 5.17 21.49
CA LEU A 24 -9.68 6.18 20.58
C LEU A 24 -9.06 5.49 19.36
N PRO A 25 -9.22 6.06 18.15
CA PRO A 25 -8.51 5.55 16.98
C PRO A 25 -7.01 5.72 17.13
N THR A 26 -6.24 4.78 16.59
CA THR A 26 -4.80 4.99 16.42
C THR A 26 -4.54 6.01 15.32
N ASP A 27 -3.36 6.63 15.28
CA ASP A 27 -3.03 7.65 14.27
C ASP A 27 -3.26 7.13 12.84
N ILE A 28 -2.89 5.87 12.56
CA ILE A 28 -3.09 5.26 11.24
C ILE A 28 -4.57 5.10 10.88
N GLN A 29 -5.42 4.85 11.87
CA GLN A 29 -6.86 4.75 11.70
C GLN A 29 -7.48 6.15 11.50
N ALA A 30 -7.05 7.13 12.29
CA ALA A 30 -7.50 8.51 12.23
C ALA A 30 -7.27 9.13 10.84
N GLU A 31 -6.10 8.89 10.26
CA GLU A 31 -5.75 9.39 8.94
C GLU A 31 -6.38 8.56 7.81
N SER A 32 -6.33 7.23 7.90
CA SER A 32 -6.71 6.37 6.76
C SER A 32 -8.21 6.18 6.61
N ILE A 33 -8.98 6.06 7.71
CA ILE A 33 -10.42 5.74 7.65
C ILE A 33 -11.20 6.80 6.85
N PRO A 34 -11.06 8.11 7.11
CA PRO A 34 -11.77 9.13 6.34
C PRO A 34 -11.39 9.13 4.86
N LEU A 35 -10.12 8.91 4.53
CA LEU A 35 -9.63 8.86 3.15
C LEU A 35 -10.24 7.68 2.38
N ILE A 36 -10.34 6.52 3.04
CA ILE A 36 -10.95 5.33 2.43
C ILE A 36 -12.46 5.51 2.27
N LEU A 37 -13.17 6.01 3.29
CA LEU A 37 -14.60 6.32 3.20
C LEU A 37 -14.90 7.39 2.14
N GLY A 38 -13.99 8.33 1.94
CA GLY A 38 -14.03 9.33 0.87
C GLY A 38 -13.84 8.75 -0.53
N GLY A 39 -13.53 7.46 -0.65
CA GLY A 39 -13.37 6.76 -1.92
C GLY A 39 -12.02 6.99 -2.59
N GLY A 40 -11.01 7.47 -1.85
CA GLY A 40 -9.64 7.66 -2.33
C GLY A 40 -8.81 6.38 -2.26
N ASP A 41 -7.87 6.19 -3.18
CA ASP A 41 -6.88 5.12 -3.02
C ASP A 41 -5.94 5.53 -1.86
N VAL A 42 -5.57 4.58 -1.00
CA VAL A 42 -4.74 4.88 0.18
C VAL A 42 -3.56 3.93 0.21
N LEU A 43 -2.37 4.52 0.26
CA LEU A 43 -1.11 3.84 0.43
C LEU A 43 -0.61 4.15 1.83
N MET A 44 -0.61 3.17 2.73
CA MET A 44 -0.35 3.39 4.15
C MET A 44 0.85 2.61 4.69
N ALA A 45 1.72 3.31 5.43
CA ALA A 45 2.82 2.76 6.21
C ALA A 45 2.58 3.02 7.69
N ALA A 46 2.67 1.93 8.46
CA ALA A 46 2.78 2.01 9.91
C ALA A 46 3.43 0.72 10.42
N GLU A 47 3.93 0.74 11.65
CA GLU A 47 4.50 -0.44 12.29
C GLU A 47 3.49 -1.59 12.38
N THR A 48 3.96 -2.82 12.52
CA THR A 48 3.06 -3.95 12.76
C THR A 48 2.40 -3.77 14.14
N GLY A 49 1.11 -4.03 14.27
CA GLY A 49 0.37 -3.81 15.53
C GLY A 49 -0.16 -2.38 15.74
N SER A 50 0.10 -1.44 14.83
CA SER A 50 -0.44 -0.07 14.84
C SER A 50 -1.94 0.05 14.55
N GLY A 51 -2.62 -1.06 14.24
CA GLY A 51 -4.04 -1.07 13.92
C GLY A 51 -4.38 -0.92 12.43
N LYS A 52 -3.42 -1.12 11.51
CA LYS A 52 -3.62 -1.10 10.04
C LYS A 52 -4.81 -1.94 9.58
N THR A 53 -4.97 -3.14 10.12
CA THR A 53 -6.10 -4.02 9.78
C THR A 53 -7.45 -3.36 10.09
N GLY A 54 -7.56 -2.65 11.22
CA GLY A 54 -8.74 -1.84 11.52
C GLY A 54 -8.90 -0.66 10.57
N ALA A 55 -7.79 0.00 10.23
CA ALA A 55 -7.77 1.19 9.36
C ALA A 55 -8.37 0.93 7.97
N PHE A 56 -8.14 -0.26 7.37
CA PHE A 56 -8.80 -0.63 6.12
C PHE A 56 -10.09 -1.45 6.29
N SER A 57 -10.20 -2.32 7.31
CA SER A 57 -11.34 -3.24 7.41
C SER A 57 -12.63 -2.52 7.79
N ILE A 58 -12.56 -1.57 8.74
CA ILE A 58 -13.72 -0.78 9.17
C ILE A 58 -14.40 -0.08 8.00
N PRO A 59 -13.70 0.74 7.19
CA PRO A 59 -14.33 1.42 6.08
C PRO A 59 -14.76 0.46 4.96
N VAL A 60 -14.01 -0.60 4.69
CA VAL A 60 -14.41 -1.61 3.68
C VAL A 60 -15.72 -2.30 4.08
N ILE A 61 -15.88 -2.70 5.35
CA ILE A 61 -17.12 -3.30 5.85
C ILE A 61 -18.29 -2.35 5.67
N GLN A 62 -18.13 -1.09 6.08
CA GLN A 62 -19.16 -0.07 5.95
C GLN A 62 -19.57 0.14 4.49
N ILE A 63 -18.60 0.34 3.59
CA ILE A 63 -18.90 0.63 2.19
C ILE A 63 -19.57 -0.57 1.49
N VAL A 64 -19.12 -1.79 1.78
CA VAL A 64 -19.75 -3.02 1.25
C VAL A 64 -21.18 -3.15 1.78
N TYR A 65 -21.40 -2.91 3.07
CA TYR A 65 -22.73 -2.92 3.68
C TYR A 65 -23.67 -1.88 3.07
N GLU A 66 -23.24 -0.61 3.00
CA GLU A 66 -24.01 0.47 2.39
C GLU A 66 -24.35 0.15 0.93
N THR A 67 -23.41 -0.44 0.19
CA THR A 67 -23.65 -0.89 -1.19
C THR A 67 -24.72 -1.97 -1.28
N LEU A 68 -24.74 -2.93 -0.35
CA LEU A 68 -25.78 -3.96 -0.30
C LEU A 68 -27.14 -3.40 0.12
N LYS A 69 -27.13 -2.47 1.08
CA LYS A 69 -28.34 -1.82 1.59
C LYS A 69 -29.01 -0.97 0.51
N ASP A 70 -28.24 -0.19 -0.25
CA ASP A 70 -28.73 0.56 -1.41
C ASP A 70 -29.35 -0.37 -2.47
N GLN A 71 -28.74 -1.55 -2.68
CA GLN A 71 -29.28 -2.57 -3.59
C GLN A 71 -30.61 -3.16 -3.10
N GLN A 72 -30.78 -3.40 -1.79
CA GLN A 72 -32.01 -3.94 -1.21
C GLN A 72 -33.15 -2.92 -1.14
N GLU A 73 -32.86 -1.67 -0.77
CA GLU A 73 -33.89 -0.63 -0.60
C GLU A 73 -34.43 -0.11 -1.94
N GLY A 74 -33.90 -0.57 -3.08
CA GLY A 74 -34.22 -0.04 -4.40
C GLY A 74 -33.83 1.44 -4.57
N LYS A 75 -33.18 2.02 -3.56
CA LYS A 75 -32.59 3.34 -3.61
C LYS A 75 -31.37 3.24 -4.51
N LYS A 76 -31.53 3.68 -5.76
CA LYS A 76 -30.38 4.23 -6.48
C LYS A 76 -29.80 5.32 -5.58
N GLY A 77 -28.66 5.04 -4.95
CA GLY A 77 -28.11 5.76 -3.80
C GLY A 77 -28.19 7.28 -3.92
N ARG A 78 -28.43 7.92 -2.78
CA ARG A 78 -28.53 9.38 -2.62
C ARG A 78 -27.16 10.07 -2.53
N SER A 79 -26.10 9.42 -3.00
CA SER A 79 -24.84 10.04 -3.40
C SER A 79 -25.05 10.63 -4.80
N ALA A 80 -24.58 11.85 -5.07
CA ALA A 80 -24.79 12.58 -6.34
C ALA A 80 -24.83 11.63 -7.56
N ALA A 81 -26.04 11.44 -8.09
CA ALA A 81 -26.33 10.39 -9.05
C ALA A 81 -25.59 10.61 -10.38
N VAL A 82 -24.44 9.94 -10.54
CA VAL A 82 -23.87 9.64 -11.86
C VAL A 82 -24.69 8.49 -12.43
N LYS A 83 -25.68 8.82 -13.25
CA LYS A 83 -26.60 7.85 -13.86
C LYS A 83 -25.88 7.08 -14.97
N THR A 84 -25.58 5.81 -14.76
CA THR A 84 -24.92 4.91 -15.74
C THR A 84 -25.80 3.70 -16.04
N GLY A 85 -25.83 3.31 -17.32
CA GLY A 85 -26.86 2.47 -17.95
C GLY A 85 -27.78 3.31 -18.84
N GLY A 86 -27.39 3.54 -20.09
CA GLY A 86 -28.10 4.36 -21.10
C GLY A 86 -28.14 5.87 -20.84
N ALA A 87 -28.15 6.30 -19.57
CA ALA A 87 -28.33 7.69 -19.17
C ALA A 87 -27.07 8.58 -19.32
N VAL A 88 -25.85 8.03 -19.23
CA VAL A 88 -24.59 8.73 -19.54
C VAL A 88 -24.61 9.36 -20.93
N PHE A 89 -25.21 8.66 -21.90
CA PHE A 89 -25.31 9.11 -23.29
C PHE A 89 -26.51 10.05 -23.53
N ASN A 90 -27.33 10.31 -22.50
CA ASN A 90 -28.48 11.20 -22.56
C ASN A 90 -28.17 12.62 -22.05
N LYS A 91 -26.97 12.86 -21.51
CA LYS A 91 -26.51 14.17 -21.04
C LYS A 91 -25.22 14.57 -21.74
N TRP A 92 -24.98 15.88 -21.84
CA TRP A 92 -23.72 16.45 -22.30
C TRP A 92 -22.67 16.35 -21.19
N GLN A 93 -21.67 15.52 -21.41
CA GLN A 93 -20.54 15.30 -20.51
C GLN A 93 -19.38 14.64 -21.27
N MET A 94 -18.23 14.49 -20.63
CA MET A 94 -17.08 13.78 -21.18
C MET A 94 -17.29 12.27 -21.11
N ASN A 95 -16.85 11.53 -22.13
CA ASN A 95 -17.19 10.13 -22.31
C ASN A 95 -16.14 9.21 -21.63
N PRO A 96 -16.51 8.49 -20.55
CA PRO A 96 -15.58 7.60 -19.84
C PRO A 96 -15.13 6.38 -20.66
N TYR A 97 -15.81 6.10 -21.78
CA TYR A 97 -15.52 4.98 -22.68
C TYR A 97 -14.75 5.39 -23.93
N ASP A 98 -14.60 6.68 -24.18
CA ASP A 98 -13.89 7.23 -25.34
C ASP A 98 -12.78 8.17 -24.86
N ARG A 99 -11.82 7.55 -24.16
CA ARG A 99 -10.71 8.20 -23.48
C ARG A 99 -9.44 7.34 -23.51
N SER A 100 -8.28 7.99 -23.41
CA SER A 100 -7.00 7.29 -23.22
C SER A 100 -6.89 6.72 -21.79
N PRO A 101 -6.07 5.69 -21.53
CA PRO A 101 -6.05 4.96 -20.25
C PRO A 101 -5.83 5.82 -19.00
N ALA A 102 -4.87 6.76 -19.06
CA ALA A 102 -4.52 7.66 -17.96
C ALA A 102 -5.35 8.97 -17.92
N PHE A 103 -6.39 9.08 -18.76
CA PHE A 103 -7.31 10.23 -18.73
C PHE A 103 -8.40 10.00 -17.68
N ALA A 104 -8.50 10.83 -16.66
CA ALA A 104 -9.55 10.73 -15.65
C ALA A 104 -10.65 11.76 -15.87
N ILE A 105 -11.89 11.38 -15.56
CA ILE A 105 -13.07 12.24 -15.62
C ILE A 105 -13.70 12.23 -14.22
N GLY A 106 -13.99 13.42 -13.70
CA GLY A 106 -14.62 13.60 -12.39
C GLY A 106 -16.05 13.05 -12.36
N PRO A 107 -16.62 12.83 -11.17
CA PRO A 107 -17.98 12.30 -11.02
C PRO A 107 -19.05 13.16 -11.70
N ASP A 108 -18.84 14.47 -11.79
CA ASP A 108 -19.75 15.39 -12.50
C ASP A 108 -19.77 15.18 -14.03
N GLY A 109 -18.82 14.41 -14.57
CA GLY A 109 -18.64 14.20 -16.01
C GLY A 109 -18.05 15.40 -16.74
N LEU A 110 -17.65 16.45 -16.02
CA LEU A 110 -17.24 17.75 -16.56
C LEU A 110 -15.80 18.10 -16.21
N CYS A 111 -15.31 17.69 -15.03
CA CYS A 111 -13.90 17.82 -14.67
C CYS A 111 -13.09 16.70 -15.35
N CYS A 112 -11.94 17.03 -15.93
CA CYS A 112 -11.05 16.12 -16.65
C CYS A 112 -9.61 16.38 -16.27
N GLN A 113 -8.83 15.33 -16.02
CA GLN A 113 -7.42 15.45 -15.66
C GLN A 113 -6.55 14.36 -16.28
N SER A 114 -5.27 14.68 -16.46
CA SER A 114 -4.18 13.73 -16.73
C SER A 114 -2.97 14.22 -15.95
N ARG A 115 -2.31 13.37 -15.16
CA ARG A 115 -1.07 13.72 -14.43
C ARG A 115 0.18 13.08 -15.06
N GLU A 116 0.07 12.65 -16.30
CA GLU A 116 1.20 12.09 -17.06
C GLU A 116 2.11 13.22 -17.55
N PHE A 117 3.39 13.14 -17.18
CA PHE A 117 4.40 14.16 -17.51
C PHE A 117 5.01 13.97 -18.90
N LYS A 118 4.85 12.78 -19.50
CA LYS A 118 5.51 12.42 -20.77
C LYS A 118 4.50 12.30 -21.91
N GLU A 119 3.42 11.58 -21.68
CA GLU A 119 2.44 11.22 -22.69
C GLU A 119 1.20 12.12 -22.68
N TRP A 120 0.53 12.19 -23.83
CA TRP A 120 -0.70 12.94 -24.02
C TRP A 120 -1.89 11.97 -23.92
N HIS A 121 -2.88 12.32 -23.11
CA HIS A 121 -4.09 11.53 -22.95
C HIS A 121 -5.31 12.39 -23.27
N GLY A 122 -6.26 11.88 -24.04
CA GLY A 122 -7.41 12.66 -24.45
C GLY A 122 -8.73 11.93 -24.31
N CYS A 123 -9.80 12.69 -24.51
CA CYS A 123 -11.18 12.23 -24.37
C CYS A 123 -12.11 13.04 -25.28
N ARG A 124 -13.24 12.43 -25.65
CA ARG A 124 -14.34 13.06 -26.37
C ARG A 124 -15.60 13.12 -25.50
N SER A 125 -16.51 14.02 -25.84
CA SER A 125 -17.83 14.10 -25.22
C SER A 125 -18.76 12.95 -25.61
N THR A 126 -19.82 12.74 -24.84
CA THR A 126 -20.82 11.68 -25.06
C THR A 126 -21.75 11.95 -26.25
N ARG A 127 -21.86 13.21 -26.68
CA ARG A 127 -22.74 13.69 -27.75
C ARG A 127 -21.97 14.60 -28.69
N ALA A 128 -22.40 14.65 -29.94
CA ALA A 128 -21.85 15.50 -30.98
C ALA A 128 -22.95 16.33 -31.65
N VAL A 129 -22.56 17.44 -32.25
CA VAL A 129 -23.43 18.27 -33.08
C VAL A 129 -23.16 18.05 -34.57
N THR A 130 -24.21 18.14 -35.38
CA THR A 130 -24.14 17.92 -36.84
C THR A 130 -24.58 19.12 -37.68
N LYS A 131 -25.33 20.07 -37.11
CA LYS A 131 -25.82 21.25 -37.83
C LYS A 131 -26.09 22.43 -36.88
N GLY A 132 -25.80 23.65 -37.30
CA GLY A 132 -26.05 24.89 -36.53
C GLY A 132 -24.78 25.49 -35.92
N LYS A 133 -24.96 26.37 -34.94
CA LYS A 133 -23.87 27.14 -34.31
C LYS A 133 -23.84 26.91 -32.81
N TYR A 134 -22.72 26.37 -32.31
CA TYR A 134 -22.62 25.91 -30.92
C TYR A 134 -21.42 26.43 -30.17
N TYR A 135 -21.57 26.46 -28.86
CA TYR A 135 -20.61 26.97 -27.90
C TYR A 135 -20.51 26.08 -26.66
N TYR A 136 -19.30 25.96 -26.12
CA TYR A 136 -19.04 25.49 -24.75
C TYR A 136 -17.81 26.19 -24.17
N GLU A 137 -17.68 26.17 -22.83
CA GLU A 137 -16.53 26.72 -22.12
C GLU A 137 -15.69 25.64 -21.47
N VAL A 138 -14.39 25.93 -21.33
CA VAL A 138 -13.46 25.13 -20.56
C VAL A 138 -12.66 26.05 -19.64
N SER A 139 -12.72 25.80 -18.34
CA SER A 139 -11.86 26.46 -17.35
C SER A 139 -10.61 25.63 -17.08
N CYS A 140 -9.44 26.27 -17.07
CA CYS A 140 -8.17 25.62 -16.76
C CYS A 140 -7.88 25.73 -15.26
N HIS A 141 -7.63 24.60 -14.60
CA HIS A 141 -7.41 24.54 -13.15
C HIS A 141 -5.96 24.23 -12.76
N ASP A 142 -5.10 23.95 -13.74
CA ASP A 142 -3.71 23.54 -13.52
C ASP A 142 -2.78 24.14 -14.57
N GLN A 143 -1.48 24.16 -14.29
CA GLN A 143 -0.43 24.75 -15.14
C GLN A 143 0.09 23.82 -16.24
N GLY A 144 -0.43 22.59 -16.33
CA GLY A 144 -0.01 21.63 -17.34
C GLY A 144 -0.37 22.01 -18.78
N LEU A 145 0.10 21.17 -19.70
CA LEU A 145 -0.18 21.35 -21.12
C LEU A 145 -1.53 20.71 -21.48
N CYS A 146 -2.34 21.44 -22.23
CA CYS A 146 -3.60 20.95 -22.74
C CYS A 146 -3.84 21.42 -24.18
N ARG A 147 -4.70 20.69 -24.90
CA ARG A 147 -5.38 21.15 -26.12
C ARG A 147 -6.86 20.85 -26.01
N ILE A 148 -7.69 21.79 -26.43
CA ILE A 148 -9.16 21.71 -26.41
C ILE A 148 -9.73 22.05 -27.78
N GLY A 149 -10.87 21.48 -28.13
CA GLY A 149 -11.55 21.81 -29.36
C GLY A 149 -12.47 20.69 -29.84
N TRP A 150 -12.52 20.50 -31.15
CA TRP A 150 -13.54 19.68 -31.80
C TRP A 150 -12.91 18.51 -32.53
N SER A 151 -13.57 17.36 -32.52
CA SER A 151 -13.13 16.21 -33.31
C SER A 151 -14.29 15.37 -33.80
N THR A 152 -14.08 14.61 -34.88
CA THR A 152 -15.03 13.57 -35.29
C THR A 152 -14.78 12.26 -34.52
N SER A 153 -15.69 11.29 -34.64
CA SER A 153 -15.51 9.95 -34.03
C SER A 153 -14.31 9.16 -34.59
N GLN A 154 -13.74 9.58 -35.72
CA GLN A 154 -12.59 8.95 -36.36
C GLN A 154 -11.25 9.50 -35.87
N ALA A 155 -11.26 10.61 -35.13
CA ALA A 155 -10.04 11.19 -34.60
C ALA A 155 -9.39 10.28 -33.55
N ALA A 156 -8.07 10.32 -33.49
CA ALA A 156 -7.25 9.84 -32.39
C ALA A 156 -7.51 10.70 -31.15
N LEU A 157 -7.31 10.09 -29.98
CA LEU A 157 -7.43 10.75 -28.68
C LEU A 157 -6.20 11.61 -28.33
N ASP A 158 -5.44 12.04 -29.34
CA ASP A 158 -4.40 13.04 -29.27
C ASP A 158 -4.79 14.20 -30.20
N LEU A 159 -5.63 15.10 -29.68
CA LEU A 159 -6.34 16.11 -30.46
C LEU A 159 -5.41 17.00 -31.30
N GLY A 160 -5.68 17.08 -32.62
CA GLY A 160 -4.91 17.89 -33.56
C GLY A 160 -3.74 17.16 -34.23
N THR A 161 -3.51 15.88 -33.91
CA THR A 161 -2.45 15.06 -34.53
C THR A 161 -2.90 14.26 -35.76
N ASP A 162 -4.14 14.44 -36.19
CA ASP A 162 -4.69 13.84 -37.40
C ASP A 162 -5.62 14.81 -38.14
N LYS A 163 -6.14 14.36 -39.28
CA LYS A 163 -7.04 15.13 -40.15
C LYS A 163 -8.48 15.25 -39.65
N PHE A 164 -8.81 14.70 -38.49
CA PHE A 164 -10.17 14.62 -37.94
C PHE A 164 -10.34 15.40 -36.63
N GLY A 165 -9.25 15.79 -35.98
CA GLY A 165 -9.22 16.62 -34.78
C GLY A 165 -8.71 18.05 -35.02
N PHE A 166 -9.32 19.00 -34.32
CA PHE A 166 -9.02 20.43 -34.39
C PHE A 166 -8.83 20.96 -32.97
N GLY A 167 -7.60 21.25 -32.57
CA GLY A 167 -7.25 21.62 -31.20
C GLY A 167 -6.63 23.00 -31.08
N PHE A 168 -6.96 23.73 -30.02
CA PHE A 168 -6.26 24.93 -29.57
C PHE A 168 -5.57 24.62 -28.25
N GLY A 169 -4.26 24.84 -28.19
CA GLY A 169 -3.40 24.45 -27.07
C GLY A 169 -3.01 25.61 -26.16
N GLY A 170 -2.71 25.28 -24.90
CA GLY A 170 -2.29 26.24 -23.87
C GLY A 170 -1.04 27.05 -24.26
N THR A 171 -0.25 26.58 -25.23
CA THR A 171 0.90 27.32 -25.80
C THR A 171 0.51 28.31 -26.91
N GLY A 172 -0.75 28.73 -27.01
CA GLY A 172 -1.23 29.71 -28.01
C GLY A 172 -1.28 29.21 -29.45
N LYS A 173 -1.10 27.89 -29.65
CA LYS A 173 -1.05 27.28 -30.99
C LYS A 173 -2.35 26.55 -31.32
N LYS A 174 -2.80 26.70 -32.56
CA LYS A 174 -3.82 25.83 -33.15
C LYS A 174 -3.14 24.60 -33.76
N SER A 175 -3.81 23.46 -33.72
CA SER A 175 -3.29 22.16 -34.12
C SER A 175 -4.29 21.37 -34.95
N HIS A 176 -3.85 20.90 -36.11
CA HIS A 176 -4.60 20.05 -37.03
C HIS A 176 -3.64 19.25 -37.90
N ASN A 177 -3.88 17.95 -38.09
CA ASN A 177 -3.05 17.07 -38.93
C ASN A 177 -1.54 17.16 -38.64
N LYS A 178 -1.16 17.21 -37.35
CA LYS A 178 0.22 17.39 -36.85
C LYS A 178 0.90 18.71 -37.24
N GLN A 179 0.15 19.67 -37.76
CA GLN A 179 0.63 21.05 -37.95
C GLN A 179 0.25 21.86 -36.72
N PHE A 180 1.18 22.68 -36.24
CA PHE A 180 1.05 23.48 -35.01
C PHE A 180 1.40 24.93 -35.31
N ASP A 181 0.39 25.72 -35.62
CA ASP A 181 0.55 27.11 -36.05
C ASP A 181 0.19 28.07 -34.92
N SER A 182 0.91 29.20 -34.83
CA SER A 182 0.50 30.29 -33.95
C SER A 182 -0.88 30.81 -34.35
N TYR A 183 -1.74 31.05 -33.37
CA TYR A 183 -3.12 31.48 -33.63
C TYR A 183 -3.59 32.52 -32.63
N GLY A 184 -3.51 32.20 -31.34
CA GLY A 184 -3.95 33.07 -30.27
C GLY A 184 -2.89 33.20 -29.19
N GLU A 185 -3.31 33.70 -28.04
CA GLU A 185 -2.46 33.83 -26.88
C GLU A 185 -2.35 32.51 -26.11
N GLU A 186 -1.25 32.34 -25.39
CA GLU A 186 -1.08 31.26 -24.44
C GLU A 186 -2.13 31.35 -23.33
N PHE A 187 -2.57 30.21 -22.80
CA PHE A 187 -3.53 30.15 -21.70
C PHE A 187 -3.14 29.05 -20.70
N THR A 188 -3.43 29.29 -19.43
CA THR A 188 -3.02 28.44 -18.32
C THR A 188 -4.07 28.46 -17.20
N MET A 189 -3.72 27.94 -16.02
CA MET A 189 -4.52 27.99 -14.80
C MET A 189 -5.22 29.34 -14.62
N HIS A 190 -6.52 29.29 -14.29
CA HIS A 190 -7.48 30.39 -14.16
C HIS A 190 -8.05 30.98 -15.46
N ASP A 191 -7.48 30.67 -16.63
CA ASP A 191 -8.09 31.08 -17.90
C ASP A 191 -9.32 30.23 -18.24
N THR A 192 -10.29 30.88 -18.90
CA THR A 192 -11.49 30.25 -19.44
C THR A 192 -11.49 30.37 -20.96
N ILE A 193 -11.54 29.25 -21.64
CA ILE A 193 -11.57 29.20 -23.11
C ILE A 193 -12.97 28.89 -23.60
N GLY A 194 -13.48 29.75 -24.47
CA GLY A 194 -14.72 29.54 -25.21
C GLY A 194 -14.44 28.84 -26.53
N CYS A 195 -15.13 27.74 -26.80
CA CYS A 195 -14.98 26.93 -28.00
C CYS A 195 -16.21 27.08 -28.90
N TYR A 196 -16.02 27.61 -30.11
CA TYR A 196 -17.10 27.88 -31.07
C TYR A 196 -17.01 26.96 -32.28
N ILE A 197 -18.16 26.53 -32.78
CA ILE A 197 -18.30 25.84 -34.08
C ILE A 197 -19.52 26.38 -34.82
N ASP A 198 -19.33 26.79 -36.07
CA ASP A 198 -20.39 27.19 -37.01
C ASP A 198 -20.39 26.17 -38.15
N LEU A 199 -21.29 25.19 -38.08
CA LEU A 199 -21.42 24.13 -39.09
C LEU A 199 -22.13 24.60 -40.37
N GLU A 200 -22.73 25.79 -40.36
CA GLU A 200 -23.36 26.38 -41.55
C GLU A 200 -22.33 27.03 -42.45
N LYS A 201 -21.36 27.73 -41.86
CA LYS A 201 -20.20 28.31 -42.57
C LYS A 201 -19.01 27.37 -42.65
N GLY A 202 -18.99 26.32 -41.82
CA GLY A 202 -17.86 25.42 -41.69
C GLY A 202 -16.66 26.07 -40.99
N HIS A 203 -16.90 26.84 -39.92
CA HIS A 203 -15.83 27.57 -39.21
C HIS A 203 -15.71 27.10 -37.75
N MET A 204 -14.49 27.12 -37.23
CA MET A 204 -14.20 26.95 -35.80
C MET A 204 -13.34 28.12 -35.30
N SER A 205 -13.64 28.60 -34.10
CA SER A 205 -12.93 29.71 -33.46
C SER A 205 -12.89 29.53 -31.95
N PHE A 206 -11.99 30.25 -31.29
CA PHE A 206 -11.83 30.21 -29.83
C PHE A 206 -11.82 31.62 -29.24
N SER A 207 -12.16 31.73 -27.96
CA SER A 207 -12.00 32.97 -27.18
C SER A 207 -11.26 32.68 -25.88
N LYS A 208 -10.44 33.60 -25.38
CA LYS A 208 -9.80 33.52 -24.06
C LYS A 208 -10.39 34.59 -23.15
N ASN A 209 -10.97 34.19 -22.02
CA ASN A 209 -11.60 35.08 -21.04
C ASN A 209 -12.59 36.09 -21.70
N GLY A 210 -13.38 35.58 -22.65
CA GLY A 210 -14.34 36.39 -23.42
C GLY A 210 -13.75 37.14 -24.63
N ASN A 211 -12.43 37.28 -24.74
CA ASN A 211 -11.78 37.94 -25.87
C ASN A 211 -11.71 37.00 -27.08
N ASP A 212 -12.30 37.42 -28.20
CA ASP A 212 -12.29 36.66 -29.45
C ASP A 212 -10.90 36.57 -30.07
N LEU A 213 -10.45 35.35 -30.40
CA LEU A 213 -9.17 35.10 -31.06
C LEU A 213 -9.28 35.00 -32.59
N GLY A 214 -10.48 35.17 -33.14
CA GLY A 214 -10.72 35.14 -34.60
C GLY A 214 -10.87 33.73 -35.16
N LEU A 215 -10.81 33.58 -36.48
CA LEU A 215 -11.01 32.28 -37.15
C LEU A 215 -9.81 31.34 -36.93
N ALA A 216 -10.05 30.16 -36.35
CA ALA A 216 -9.01 29.14 -36.16
C ALA A 216 -8.92 28.18 -37.35
N PHE A 217 -10.05 27.61 -37.75
CA PHE A 217 -10.11 26.57 -38.77
C PHE A 217 -11.31 26.74 -39.71
N GLU A 218 -11.09 26.41 -40.98
CA GLU A 218 -12.15 26.09 -41.94
C GLU A 218 -12.31 24.57 -42.01
N ILE A 219 -13.53 24.08 -41.80
CA ILE A 219 -13.87 22.66 -41.80
C ILE A 219 -13.84 22.17 -43.25
N PRO A 220 -13.02 21.14 -43.57
CA PRO A 220 -12.99 20.57 -44.91
C PRO A 220 -14.39 20.11 -45.37
N LYS A 221 -14.72 20.33 -46.64
CA LYS A 221 -16.06 20.01 -47.21
C LYS A 221 -16.48 18.54 -47.02
N ASN A 222 -15.53 17.63 -46.97
CA ASN A 222 -15.76 16.21 -46.73
C ASN A 222 -16.04 15.86 -45.26
N LEU A 223 -15.76 16.76 -44.32
CA LEU A 223 -16.00 16.58 -42.88
C LEU A 223 -17.21 17.36 -42.37
N ILE A 224 -17.72 18.34 -43.12
CA ILE A 224 -18.83 19.20 -42.66
C ILE A 224 -20.12 18.44 -42.34
N SER A 225 -20.32 17.25 -42.96
CA SER A 225 -21.45 16.36 -42.71
C SER A 225 -21.24 15.39 -41.56
N GLN A 226 -20.05 15.37 -40.94
CA GLN A 226 -19.71 14.48 -39.83
C GLN A 226 -20.14 15.07 -38.49
N PRO A 227 -20.48 14.23 -37.49
CA PRO A 227 -20.71 14.71 -36.13
C PRO A 227 -19.41 15.21 -35.47
N PHE A 228 -19.47 16.37 -34.83
CA PHE A 228 -18.36 16.96 -34.07
C PHE A 228 -18.60 16.90 -32.56
N PHE A 229 -17.65 16.28 -31.86
CA PHE A 229 -17.60 16.14 -30.41
C PHE A 229 -16.70 17.22 -29.81
N ALA A 230 -17.12 17.81 -28.70
CA ALA A 230 -16.19 18.52 -27.82
C ALA A 230 -15.13 17.54 -27.31
N SER A 231 -13.87 17.94 -27.37
CA SER A 231 -12.71 17.06 -27.21
C SER A 231 -11.57 17.78 -26.51
N CYS A 232 -10.73 17.03 -25.80
CA CYS A 232 -9.47 17.56 -25.29
C CYS A 232 -8.38 16.49 -25.17
N VAL A 233 -7.17 16.96 -24.94
CA VAL A 233 -6.00 16.15 -24.59
C VAL A 233 -5.16 16.90 -23.56
N LEU A 234 -4.65 16.17 -22.58
CA LEU A 234 -4.02 16.69 -21.36
C LEU A 234 -2.68 16.01 -21.12
N LYS A 235 -1.74 16.79 -20.58
CA LYS A 235 -0.42 16.36 -20.14
C LYS A 235 -0.07 17.13 -18.86
N ASN A 236 -0.14 16.44 -17.74
CA ASN A 236 -0.05 17.00 -16.38
C ASN A 236 -0.97 18.21 -16.11
N ALA A 237 -2.23 18.14 -16.55
CA ALA A 237 -3.19 19.24 -16.51
C ALA A 237 -4.59 18.81 -16.05
N GLU A 238 -5.39 19.77 -15.60
CA GLU A 238 -6.80 19.63 -15.24
C GLU A 238 -7.66 20.72 -15.89
N LEU A 239 -8.79 20.32 -16.45
CA LEU A 239 -9.79 21.19 -17.10
C LEU A 239 -11.20 20.89 -16.57
N LYS A 240 -12.05 21.92 -16.47
CA LYS A 240 -13.49 21.77 -16.21
C LYS A 240 -14.31 22.27 -17.38
N PHE A 241 -15.17 21.42 -17.93
CA PHE A 241 -16.06 21.73 -19.05
C PHE A 241 -17.39 22.31 -18.55
N ASN A 242 -17.94 23.26 -19.30
CA ASN A 242 -19.32 23.70 -19.17
C ASN A 242 -19.98 23.66 -20.55
N PHE A 243 -20.96 22.76 -20.72
CA PHE A 243 -21.71 22.61 -21.97
C PHE A 243 -22.97 23.50 -22.04
N GLY A 244 -23.26 24.28 -20.99
CA GLY A 244 -24.48 25.10 -20.83
C GLY A 244 -25.36 24.70 -19.65
N GLY A 245 -24.94 23.71 -18.86
CA GLY A 245 -25.64 23.27 -17.65
C GLY A 245 -25.49 24.23 -16.46
N GLU A 246 -24.40 24.99 -16.44
CA GLU A 246 -24.13 26.09 -15.49
C GLU A 246 -24.06 27.42 -16.27
N PRO A 247 -24.33 28.58 -15.65
CA PRO A 247 -24.10 29.87 -16.29
C PRO A 247 -22.66 29.99 -16.81
N PHE A 248 -22.50 30.42 -18.06
CA PHE A 248 -21.17 30.68 -18.63
C PHE A 248 -20.51 31.87 -17.95
N LYS A 249 -19.18 31.80 -17.78
CA LYS A 249 -18.38 32.95 -17.34
C LYS A 249 -18.38 34.04 -18.41
N ASN A 250 -18.33 33.64 -19.68
CA ASN A 250 -18.40 34.52 -20.84
C ASN A 250 -19.54 34.04 -21.74
N ALA A 251 -20.56 34.88 -21.90
CA ALA A 251 -21.71 34.53 -22.73
C ALA A 251 -21.29 34.31 -24.21
N PRO A 252 -21.91 33.34 -24.90
CA PRO A 252 -21.66 33.12 -26.32
C PRO A 252 -21.99 34.36 -27.15
N LYS A 253 -21.25 34.56 -28.25
CA LYS A 253 -21.57 35.57 -29.26
C LYS A 253 -22.97 35.41 -29.82
N GLU A 254 -23.53 36.51 -30.30
CA GLU A 254 -24.87 36.56 -30.89
C GLU A 254 -25.04 35.50 -32.00
N GLY A 255 -26.08 34.66 -31.86
CA GLY A 255 -26.39 33.57 -32.79
C GLY A 255 -25.76 32.21 -32.47
N TYR A 256 -24.92 32.09 -31.44
CA TYR A 256 -24.44 30.80 -30.93
C TYR A 256 -25.28 30.33 -29.74
N ILE A 257 -25.57 29.03 -29.70
CA ILE A 257 -26.29 28.40 -28.58
C ILE A 257 -25.38 27.44 -27.82
N ALA A 258 -25.67 27.22 -26.54
CA ALA A 258 -24.94 26.25 -25.74
C ALA A 258 -25.13 24.83 -26.30
N LEU A 259 -24.11 23.97 -26.17
CA LEU A 259 -24.20 22.57 -26.60
C LEU A 259 -25.37 21.84 -25.92
N ASP A 260 -25.65 22.11 -24.65
CA ASP A 260 -26.74 21.47 -23.91
C ASP A 260 -28.15 21.88 -24.38
N LYS A 261 -28.27 22.98 -25.14
CA LYS A 261 -29.51 23.45 -25.77
C LYS A 261 -29.64 23.05 -27.23
N ALA A 262 -28.70 22.25 -27.76
CA ALA A 262 -28.77 21.78 -29.13
C ALA A 262 -30.07 20.98 -29.38
N PRO A 263 -30.85 21.31 -30.43
CA PRO A 263 -32.06 20.55 -30.78
C PRO A 263 -31.74 19.08 -31.02
N ASP A 264 -32.61 18.16 -30.60
CA ASP A 264 -32.34 16.71 -30.72
C ASP A 264 -32.03 16.24 -32.14
N GLY A 265 -32.61 16.89 -33.17
CA GLY A 265 -32.32 16.61 -34.58
C GLY A 265 -30.91 17.03 -35.05
N HIS A 266 -30.19 17.83 -34.26
CA HIS A 266 -28.82 18.26 -34.53
C HIS A 266 -27.79 17.50 -33.68
N VAL A 267 -28.24 16.58 -32.82
CA VAL A 267 -27.38 15.89 -31.85
C VAL A 267 -27.29 14.40 -32.14
N VAL A 268 -26.07 13.90 -32.23
CA VAL A 268 -25.77 12.47 -32.39
C VAL A 268 -25.11 11.95 -31.12
N LYS A 269 -25.51 10.76 -30.65
CA LYS A 269 -24.85 10.09 -29.52
C LYS A 269 -23.64 9.32 -30.00
N THR A 270 -22.60 9.26 -29.19
CA THR A 270 -21.40 8.45 -29.47
C THR A 270 -21.73 6.97 -29.66
N THR A 271 -21.00 6.30 -30.55
CA THR A 271 -21.02 4.84 -30.71
C THR A 271 -20.03 4.14 -29.78
N GLN A 272 -19.08 4.87 -29.20
CA GLN A 272 -18.11 4.38 -28.23
C GLN A 272 -18.76 4.30 -26.84
N THR A 273 -19.46 3.20 -26.60
CA THR A 273 -20.26 2.97 -25.39
C THR A 273 -19.59 2.00 -24.40
N GLY A 274 -18.30 1.73 -24.61
CA GLY A 274 -17.60 0.61 -23.98
C GLY A 274 -18.04 -0.71 -24.63
N SER A 275 -17.29 -1.79 -24.42
CA SER A 275 -17.71 -3.14 -24.82
C SER A 275 -18.91 -3.59 -23.98
N ALA A 276 -20.07 -2.99 -24.19
CA ALA A 276 -21.33 -3.58 -23.82
C ALA A 276 -21.65 -4.66 -24.87
N THR A 277 -20.92 -5.78 -24.81
CA THR A 277 -21.67 -7.03 -24.87
C THR A 277 -22.56 -6.97 -23.63
N VAL A 278 -23.81 -6.57 -23.83
CA VAL A 278 -24.89 -7.02 -22.95
C VAL A 278 -25.06 -8.50 -23.23
N SER A 279 -24.05 -9.27 -22.83
CA SER A 279 -24.34 -10.52 -22.19
C SER A 279 -25.27 -10.11 -21.05
N GLN A 280 -26.56 -10.46 -21.16
CA GLN A 280 -27.32 -10.73 -19.95
C GLN A 280 -26.63 -11.90 -19.25
N VAL A 281 -25.42 -11.69 -18.72
CA VAL A 281 -24.95 -12.50 -17.62
C VAL A 281 -25.94 -12.12 -16.54
N LYS A 282 -26.88 -13.02 -16.26
CA LYS A 282 -27.64 -12.98 -15.00
C LYS A 282 -26.61 -12.59 -13.95
N THR A 283 -26.76 -11.42 -13.34
CA THR A 283 -25.95 -11.04 -12.19
C THR A 283 -26.01 -12.21 -11.23
N SER A 284 -24.94 -13.00 -11.16
CA SER A 284 -24.81 -13.99 -10.12
C SER A 284 -24.76 -13.16 -8.85
N SER A 285 -25.77 -13.28 -8.00
CA SER A 285 -25.87 -12.51 -6.76
C SER A 285 -24.82 -12.95 -5.72
N SER A 286 -23.69 -13.50 -6.17
CA SER A 286 -22.72 -14.27 -5.40
C SER A 286 -21.27 -13.83 -5.56
N ALA A 287 -20.97 -12.86 -6.43
CA ALA A 287 -19.61 -12.33 -6.60
C ALA A 287 -19.26 -11.28 -5.52
N PRO A 288 -18.07 -11.36 -4.90
CA PRO A 288 -17.65 -10.46 -3.83
C PRO A 288 -17.46 -9.02 -4.29
N LYS A 289 -17.68 -8.08 -3.37
CA LYS A 289 -17.45 -6.65 -3.54
C LYS A 289 -16.07 -6.21 -3.04
N ALA A 290 -15.49 -6.93 -2.09
CA ALA A 290 -14.15 -6.66 -1.58
C ALA A 290 -13.27 -7.92 -1.65
N LEU A 291 -12.02 -7.73 -2.06
CA LEU A 291 -10.97 -8.74 -2.04
C LEU A 291 -9.78 -8.23 -1.22
N ILE A 292 -9.44 -8.96 -0.17
CA ILE A 292 -8.32 -8.68 0.72
C ILE A 292 -7.28 -9.77 0.53
N VAL A 293 -6.08 -9.37 0.11
CA VAL A 293 -4.96 -10.27 -0.20
C VAL A 293 -3.93 -10.17 0.92
N GLU A 294 -3.61 -11.31 1.50
CA GLU A 294 -2.73 -11.47 2.66
C GLU A 294 -1.58 -12.42 2.30
N PRO A 295 -0.32 -12.17 2.72
CA PRO A 295 0.82 -13.00 2.31
C PRO A 295 0.85 -14.37 3.00
N SER A 296 0.24 -14.52 4.18
CA SER A 296 0.23 -15.75 4.97
C SER A 296 -1.18 -16.19 5.34
N LYS A 297 -1.34 -17.49 5.67
CA LYS A 297 -2.64 -18.04 6.05
C LYS A 297 -3.07 -17.52 7.42
N GLU A 298 -2.10 -17.38 8.32
CA GLU A 298 -2.28 -16.89 9.67
C GLU A 298 -2.80 -15.44 9.68
N LEU A 299 -2.24 -14.59 8.82
CA LEU A 299 -2.73 -13.22 8.61
C LEU A 299 -4.14 -13.19 8.04
N ALA A 300 -4.41 -14.00 7.01
CA ALA A 300 -5.75 -14.10 6.43
C ALA A 300 -6.80 -14.52 7.47
N GLU A 301 -6.47 -15.49 8.33
CA GLU A 301 -7.33 -15.88 9.45
C GLU A 301 -7.55 -14.75 10.45
N GLN A 302 -6.48 -14.02 10.81
CA GLN A 302 -6.56 -12.88 11.72
C GLN A 302 -7.41 -11.73 11.15
N THR A 303 -7.17 -11.34 9.91
CA THR A 303 -7.94 -10.30 9.21
C THR A 303 -9.41 -10.69 9.13
N LEU A 304 -9.74 -11.95 8.81
CA LEU A 304 -11.13 -12.39 8.79
C LEU A 304 -11.79 -12.38 10.17
N ASN A 305 -11.04 -12.71 11.24
CA ASN A 305 -11.54 -12.61 12.61
C ASN A 305 -11.84 -11.14 12.98
N ASN A 306 -10.95 -10.21 12.62
CA ASN A 306 -11.18 -8.77 12.83
C ASN A 306 -12.42 -8.30 12.07
N VAL A 307 -12.56 -8.70 10.80
CA VAL A 307 -13.77 -8.40 10.00
C VAL A 307 -15.03 -8.90 10.70
N ASN A 308 -14.99 -10.10 11.27
CA ASN A 308 -16.10 -10.67 12.04
C ASN A 308 -16.43 -9.90 13.31
N GLN A 309 -15.41 -9.42 14.02
CA GLN A 309 -15.59 -8.60 15.22
C GLN A 309 -16.19 -7.24 14.86
N PHE A 310 -15.64 -6.53 13.87
CA PHE A 310 -16.11 -5.20 13.49
C PHE A 310 -17.54 -5.20 12.93
N LYS A 311 -17.95 -6.26 12.23
CA LYS A 311 -19.30 -6.36 11.65
C LYS A 311 -20.35 -6.93 12.61
N LYS A 312 -20.02 -7.19 13.88
CA LYS A 312 -20.87 -7.89 14.85
C LYS A 312 -22.31 -7.36 14.91
N TYR A 313 -22.49 -6.05 14.79
CA TYR A 313 -23.81 -5.37 14.86
C TYR A 313 -24.39 -5.00 13.48
N VAL A 314 -23.75 -5.42 12.38
CA VAL A 314 -24.17 -5.13 11.00
C VAL A 314 -25.06 -6.27 10.48
N GLU A 315 -26.37 -6.17 10.72
CA GLU A 315 -27.31 -7.29 10.50
C GLU A 315 -28.20 -7.19 9.25
N ASN A 316 -28.52 -5.98 8.76
CA ASN A 316 -29.51 -5.81 7.68
C ASN A 316 -29.09 -4.80 6.60
N PRO A 317 -28.52 -5.25 5.47
CA PRO A 317 -28.26 -6.65 5.09
C PRO A 317 -27.11 -7.31 5.86
N LYS A 318 -27.22 -8.63 6.06
CA LYS A 318 -26.17 -9.43 6.68
C LYS A 318 -25.00 -9.63 5.72
N LEU A 319 -23.83 -9.13 6.11
CA LEU A 319 -22.59 -9.32 5.37
C LEU A 319 -22.08 -10.76 5.46
N ARG A 320 -21.67 -11.31 4.32
CA ARG A 320 -21.05 -12.63 4.19
C ARG A 320 -19.61 -12.52 3.74
N GLU A 321 -18.76 -13.31 4.35
CA GLU A 321 -17.32 -13.27 4.24
C GLU A 321 -16.78 -14.69 4.08
N LEU A 322 -15.64 -14.83 3.41
CA LEU A 322 -15.04 -16.14 3.20
C LEU A 322 -13.51 -16.08 3.30
N LEU A 323 -12.95 -17.06 3.99
CA LEU A 323 -11.52 -17.34 4.01
C LEU A 323 -11.10 -18.24 2.84
N ILE A 324 -10.19 -17.74 1.99
CA ILE A 324 -9.62 -18.49 0.87
C ILE A 324 -8.12 -18.72 1.10
N ILE A 325 -7.81 -19.80 1.82
CA ILE A 325 -6.44 -20.24 2.12
C ILE A 325 -6.21 -21.70 1.67
N GLY A 326 -4.94 -22.04 1.42
CA GLY A 326 -4.56 -23.43 1.13
C GLY A 326 -4.67 -24.33 2.37
N GLY A 327 -4.89 -25.63 2.19
CA GLY A 327 -4.99 -26.60 3.29
C GLY A 327 -6.40 -26.79 3.85
N VAL A 328 -7.37 -25.97 3.43
CA VAL A 328 -8.81 -26.22 3.61
C VAL A 328 -9.32 -26.96 2.38
N ALA A 329 -10.27 -27.88 2.56
CA ALA A 329 -10.83 -28.65 1.46
C ALA A 329 -11.53 -27.71 0.46
N ALA A 330 -11.17 -27.84 -0.82
CA ALA A 330 -11.70 -26.98 -1.88
C ALA A 330 -13.23 -26.98 -1.95
N LYS A 331 -13.84 -28.14 -1.66
CA LYS A 331 -15.28 -28.34 -1.71
C LYS A 331 -16.02 -27.44 -0.70
N ASP A 332 -15.47 -27.27 0.49
CA ASP A 332 -16.09 -26.47 1.55
C ASP A 332 -16.11 -24.99 1.16
N GLN A 333 -14.99 -24.48 0.65
CA GLN A 333 -14.89 -23.10 0.14
C GLN A 333 -15.84 -22.86 -1.04
N LEU A 334 -15.97 -23.82 -1.95
CA LEU A 334 -16.86 -23.72 -3.10
C LEU A 334 -18.33 -23.70 -2.71
N SER A 335 -18.73 -24.52 -1.74
CA SER A 335 -20.11 -24.52 -1.24
C SER A 335 -20.53 -23.16 -0.66
N VAL A 336 -19.60 -22.46 0.00
CA VAL A 336 -19.86 -21.11 0.53
C VAL A 336 -19.88 -20.07 -0.59
N LEU A 337 -18.97 -20.15 -1.57
CA LEU A 337 -18.99 -19.27 -2.76
C LEU A 337 -20.30 -19.40 -3.55
N GLU A 338 -20.82 -20.61 -3.71
CA GLU A 338 -22.11 -20.87 -4.37
C GLU A 338 -23.28 -20.23 -3.63
N SER A 339 -23.21 -20.13 -2.30
CA SER A 339 -24.23 -19.44 -1.51
C SER A 339 -24.16 -17.91 -1.67
N GLY A 340 -23.00 -17.37 -2.07
CA GLY A 340 -22.72 -15.95 -2.26
C GLY A 340 -21.95 -15.31 -1.12
N VAL A 341 -20.93 -14.53 -1.48
CA VAL A 341 -19.99 -13.89 -0.55
C VAL A 341 -19.82 -12.43 -0.93
N ASP A 342 -19.70 -11.55 0.06
CA ASP A 342 -19.55 -10.10 -0.12
C ASP A 342 -18.09 -9.64 0.08
N ILE A 343 -17.37 -10.26 1.02
CA ILE A 343 -15.95 -9.97 1.33
C ILE A 343 -15.13 -11.26 1.28
N VAL A 344 -14.07 -11.27 0.48
CA VAL A 344 -13.11 -12.39 0.44
C VAL A 344 -11.80 -11.97 1.07
N VAL A 345 -11.30 -12.77 2.01
CA VAL A 345 -9.93 -12.64 2.57
C VAL A 345 -9.16 -13.89 2.18
N GLY A 346 -7.96 -13.77 1.61
CA GLY A 346 -7.25 -14.96 1.17
C GLY A 346 -5.78 -14.77 0.81
N THR A 347 -5.12 -15.91 0.62
CA THR A 347 -3.70 -15.99 0.23
C THR A 347 -3.53 -16.19 -1.28
N PRO A 348 -2.51 -15.59 -1.91
CA PRO A 348 -2.28 -15.61 -3.35
C PRO A 348 -2.43 -16.99 -4.01
N GLY A 349 -1.76 -18.01 -3.49
CA GLY A 349 -1.76 -19.34 -4.14
C GLY A 349 -3.15 -19.98 -4.26
N ARG A 350 -4.01 -19.81 -3.25
CA ARG A 350 -5.39 -20.36 -3.29
C ARG A 350 -6.34 -19.48 -4.08
N LEU A 351 -6.17 -18.16 -3.98
CA LEU A 351 -6.93 -17.20 -4.77
C LEU A 351 -6.67 -17.40 -6.27
N ASP A 352 -5.42 -17.55 -6.68
CA ASP A 352 -5.04 -17.73 -8.10
C ASP A 352 -5.67 -18.99 -8.69
N ASP A 353 -5.71 -20.10 -7.95
CA ASP A 353 -6.40 -21.33 -8.37
C ASP A 353 -7.90 -21.09 -8.63
N LEU A 354 -8.60 -20.46 -7.69
CA LEU A 354 -10.04 -20.23 -7.84
C LEU A 354 -10.38 -19.17 -8.90
N ILE A 355 -9.54 -18.16 -9.07
CA ILE A 355 -9.71 -17.09 -10.07
C ILE A 355 -9.35 -17.59 -11.47
N SER A 356 -8.32 -18.42 -11.61
CA SER A 356 -7.91 -19.00 -12.90
C SER A 356 -8.90 -20.05 -13.40
N THR A 357 -9.48 -20.84 -12.49
CA THR A 357 -10.52 -21.84 -12.82
C THR A 357 -11.93 -21.24 -12.97
N GLY A 358 -12.09 -19.92 -12.81
CA GLY A 358 -13.38 -19.23 -12.94
C GLY A 358 -14.38 -19.51 -11.81
N LYS A 359 -13.92 -20.11 -10.71
CA LYS A 359 -14.74 -20.44 -9.53
C LYS A 359 -14.94 -19.25 -8.60
N LEU A 360 -13.99 -18.31 -8.61
CA LEU A 360 -14.13 -17.01 -7.95
C LEU A 360 -14.27 -15.93 -9.02
N ASP A 361 -15.48 -15.36 -9.13
CA ASP A 361 -15.76 -14.24 -10.02
C ASP A 361 -15.37 -12.90 -9.37
N LEU A 362 -14.63 -12.08 -10.09
CA LEU A 362 -14.16 -10.77 -9.62
C LEU A 362 -14.94 -9.60 -10.23
N SER A 363 -15.99 -9.88 -11.02
CA SER A 363 -16.77 -8.86 -11.75
C SER A 363 -17.44 -7.81 -10.86
N GLN A 364 -17.70 -8.14 -9.59
CA GLN A 364 -18.33 -7.24 -8.62
C GLN A 364 -17.34 -6.61 -7.63
N VAL A 365 -16.04 -6.94 -7.72
CA VAL A 365 -15.04 -6.37 -6.81
C VAL A 365 -14.90 -4.86 -7.09
N ARG A 366 -14.99 -4.08 -6.02
CA ARG A 366 -14.85 -2.61 -5.99
C ARG A 366 -13.74 -2.15 -5.04
N PHE A 367 -13.33 -3.03 -4.12
CA PHE A 367 -12.26 -2.76 -3.17
C PHE A 367 -11.22 -3.88 -3.29
N LEU A 368 -10.00 -3.51 -3.66
CA LEU A 368 -8.84 -4.39 -3.61
C LEU A 368 -7.91 -3.92 -2.50
N VAL A 369 -7.72 -4.75 -1.48
CA VAL A 369 -6.78 -4.49 -0.40
C VAL A 369 -5.58 -5.42 -0.56
N LEU A 370 -4.38 -4.84 -0.59
CA LEU A 370 -3.12 -5.58 -0.49
C LEU A 370 -2.50 -5.27 0.88
N ASP A 371 -2.58 -6.22 1.82
CA ASP A 371 -1.94 -6.09 3.12
C ASP A 371 -0.54 -6.73 3.11
N GLU A 372 0.36 -6.22 3.93
CA GLU A 372 1.81 -6.55 3.94
C GLU A 372 2.37 -6.64 2.50
N CYS A 373 2.17 -5.57 1.72
CA CYS A 373 2.48 -5.54 0.28
C CYS A 373 3.97 -5.81 -0.01
N ASP A 374 4.87 -5.31 0.82
CA ASP A 374 6.28 -5.69 0.81
C ASP A 374 6.47 -7.20 0.95
N GLY A 375 5.81 -7.84 1.91
CA GLY A 375 5.79 -9.29 2.10
C GLY A 375 5.26 -10.05 0.88
N LEU A 376 4.19 -9.57 0.24
CA LEU A 376 3.63 -10.15 -0.99
C LEU A 376 4.64 -10.09 -2.16
N LEU A 377 5.32 -8.96 -2.31
CA LEU A 377 6.29 -8.73 -3.38
C LEU A 377 7.57 -9.55 -3.16
N SER A 378 8.14 -9.56 -1.96
CA SER A 378 9.31 -10.39 -1.62
C SER A 378 9.02 -11.89 -1.80
N ALA A 379 7.77 -12.33 -1.61
CA ALA A 379 7.36 -13.71 -1.84
C ALA A 379 7.16 -14.06 -3.34
N GLY A 380 7.32 -13.09 -4.25
CA GLY A 380 7.23 -13.28 -5.69
C GLY A 380 5.81 -13.25 -6.27
N TYR A 381 4.84 -12.61 -5.59
CA TYR A 381 3.45 -12.58 -6.03
C TYR A 381 3.06 -11.41 -6.94
N THR A 382 4.03 -10.63 -7.45
CA THR A 382 3.79 -9.50 -8.35
C THR A 382 2.93 -9.87 -9.56
N ASP A 383 3.25 -10.97 -10.24
CA ASP A 383 2.50 -11.40 -11.43
C ASP A 383 1.07 -11.82 -11.08
N PHE A 384 0.88 -12.42 -9.90
CA PHE A 384 -0.45 -12.74 -9.39
C PHE A 384 -1.27 -11.47 -9.17
N ILE A 385 -0.72 -10.47 -8.47
CA ILE A 385 -1.40 -9.20 -8.19
C ILE A 385 -1.83 -8.53 -9.51
N MET A 386 -0.94 -8.47 -10.51
CA MET A 386 -1.25 -7.90 -11.82
C MET A 386 -2.33 -8.68 -12.58
N ARG A 387 -2.35 -10.02 -12.47
CA ARG A 387 -3.42 -10.86 -13.04
C ARG A 387 -4.76 -10.62 -12.35
N VAL A 388 -4.78 -10.52 -11.02
CA VAL A 388 -5.99 -10.23 -10.27
C VAL A 388 -6.52 -8.84 -10.64
N TYR A 389 -5.65 -7.84 -10.61
CA TYR A 389 -5.99 -6.46 -10.98
C TYR A 389 -6.57 -6.37 -12.40
N SER A 390 -5.96 -7.04 -13.39
CA SER A 390 -6.47 -7.02 -14.77
C SER A 390 -7.81 -7.75 -14.97
N LYS A 391 -8.18 -8.66 -14.06
CA LYS A 391 -9.49 -9.33 -14.06
C LYS A 391 -10.57 -8.56 -13.31
N ILE A 392 -10.21 -7.64 -12.42
CA ILE A 392 -11.17 -6.77 -11.72
C ILE A 392 -11.59 -5.63 -12.65
N PRO A 393 -12.89 -5.33 -12.77
CA PRO A 393 -13.34 -4.17 -13.53
C PRO A 393 -12.81 -2.87 -12.91
N GLN A 394 -12.03 -2.13 -13.70
CA GLN A 394 -11.40 -0.87 -13.26
C GLN A 394 -12.40 0.27 -13.12
N VAL A 395 -13.46 0.24 -13.93
CA VAL A 395 -14.61 1.14 -13.84
C VAL A 395 -15.85 0.32 -14.09
N THR A 396 -16.88 0.55 -13.29
CA THR A 396 -18.01 -0.35 -13.22
C THR A 396 -19.26 0.31 -13.79
N SER A 397 -20.31 -0.47 -14.02
CA SER A 397 -21.49 0.00 -14.73
C SER A 397 -22.26 1.10 -13.99
N ASP A 398 -21.95 1.38 -12.72
CA ASP A 398 -22.46 2.50 -11.92
C ASP A 398 -21.54 3.75 -11.97
N GLY A 399 -20.42 3.69 -12.69
CA GLY A 399 -19.43 4.77 -12.83
C GLY A 399 -18.38 4.80 -11.72
N LYS A 400 -18.49 3.93 -10.70
CA LYS A 400 -17.46 3.83 -9.65
C LYS A 400 -16.25 3.07 -10.17
N ARG A 401 -15.06 3.63 -9.91
CA ARG A 401 -13.79 2.96 -10.17
C ARG A 401 -13.47 1.93 -9.09
N LEU A 402 -12.56 1.00 -9.40
CA LEU A 402 -11.90 0.18 -8.39
C LEU A 402 -11.13 1.09 -7.42
N GLN A 403 -11.38 0.95 -6.13
CA GLN A 403 -10.56 1.57 -5.09
C GLN A 403 -9.51 0.56 -4.63
N VAL A 404 -8.25 0.98 -4.65
CA VAL A 404 -7.12 0.15 -4.24
C VAL A 404 -6.53 0.70 -2.94
N ILE A 405 -6.36 -0.18 -1.96
CA ILE A 405 -5.77 0.13 -0.66
C ILE A 405 -4.54 -0.76 -0.51
N VAL A 406 -3.39 -0.14 -0.26
CA VAL A 406 -2.13 -0.86 -0.08
C VAL A 406 -1.59 -0.53 1.29
N CYS A 407 -1.40 -1.57 2.09
CA CYS A 407 -0.78 -1.50 3.41
C CYS A 407 0.58 -2.18 3.33
N SER A 408 1.62 -1.51 3.84
CA SER A 408 2.97 -2.05 3.85
C SER A 408 3.68 -1.62 5.13
N ALA A 409 4.68 -2.38 5.58
CA ALA A 409 5.55 -1.90 6.65
C ALA A 409 6.62 -0.93 6.10
N THR A 410 6.90 -0.98 4.80
CA THR A 410 7.80 -0.05 4.09
C THR A 410 7.12 0.51 2.83
N LEU A 411 6.81 1.82 2.80
CA LEU A 411 6.28 2.46 1.58
C LEU A 411 7.37 2.96 0.64
N HIS A 412 8.58 3.18 1.16
CA HIS A 412 9.71 3.65 0.39
C HIS A 412 10.47 2.55 -0.36
N SER A 413 10.07 1.28 -0.22
CA SER A 413 10.69 0.23 -1.02
C SER A 413 10.36 0.46 -2.51
N PHE A 414 11.38 0.31 -3.35
CA PHE A 414 11.28 0.57 -4.79
C PHE A 414 10.16 -0.25 -5.43
N ASP A 415 10.01 -1.51 -5.03
CA ASP A 415 9.02 -2.42 -5.59
C ASP A 415 7.58 -2.07 -5.17
N VAL A 416 7.35 -1.68 -3.91
CA VAL A 416 6.02 -1.23 -3.45
C VAL A 416 5.62 0.05 -4.18
N LYS A 417 6.54 1.02 -4.27
CA LYS A 417 6.30 2.26 -5.02
C LYS A 417 5.97 1.98 -6.49
N LYS A 418 6.77 1.18 -7.17
CA LYS A 418 6.56 0.80 -8.57
C LYS A 418 5.26 0.03 -8.80
N LEU A 419 4.83 -0.81 -7.85
CA LEU A 419 3.53 -1.47 -7.92
C LEU A 419 2.39 -0.45 -7.74
N SER A 420 2.48 0.40 -6.71
CA SER A 420 1.45 1.41 -6.40
C SER A 420 1.19 2.34 -7.58
N GLU A 421 2.25 2.80 -8.26
CA GLU A 421 2.16 3.64 -9.46
C GLU A 421 1.41 2.97 -10.63
N LYS A 422 1.36 1.63 -10.66
CA LYS A 422 0.69 0.86 -11.72
C LYS A 422 -0.77 0.55 -11.45
N ILE A 423 -1.13 0.31 -10.18
CA ILE A 423 -2.44 -0.24 -9.81
C ILE A 423 -3.32 0.76 -9.07
N MET A 424 -2.76 1.84 -8.52
CA MET A 424 -3.50 2.83 -7.73
C MET A 424 -3.72 4.12 -8.53
N HIS A 425 -4.80 4.83 -8.22
CA HIS A 425 -5.17 6.09 -8.84
C HIS A 425 -5.06 7.24 -7.83
N PHE A 426 -4.00 8.06 -7.96
CA PHE A 426 -3.66 9.14 -7.02
C PHE A 426 -3.75 8.71 -5.55
N PRO A 427 -2.97 7.69 -5.15
CA PRO A 427 -3.02 7.22 -3.78
C PRO A 427 -2.61 8.35 -2.83
N THR A 428 -3.40 8.55 -1.78
CA THR A 428 -2.99 9.39 -0.65
C THR A 428 -2.00 8.60 0.18
N TRP A 429 -0.84 9.19 0.46
CA TRP A 429 0.20 8.58 1.26
C TRP A 429 -0.07 8.89 2.73
N VAL A 430 -0.31 7.84 3.51
CA VAL A 430 -0.38 7.92 4.96
C VAL A 430 0.84 7.21 5.52
N ASP A 431 1.93 7.96 5.60
CA ASP A 431 3.21 7.44 6.11
C ASP A 431 3.47 7.96 7.52
N LEU A 432 3.12 7.16 8.52
CA LEU A 432 3.36 7.48 9.91
C LEU A 432 4.69 6.94 10.43
N LYS A 433 5.44 6.23 9.58
CA LYS A 433 6.73 5.62 9.94
C LYS A 433 7.90 6.48 9.47
N GLY A 434 7.75 7.18 8.35
CA GLY A 434 8.87 7.80 7.65
C GLY A 434 9.84 6.77 7.10
N GLU A 435 11.11 7.16 6.86
CA GLU A 435 12.16 6.19 6.57
C GLU A 435 12.27 5.17 7.73
N ASP A 436 12.61 3.91 7.40
CA ASP A 436 12.77 2.83 8.37
C ASP A 436 13.65 3.26 9.55
N SER A 437 13.03 3.51 10.70
CA SER A 437 13.70 3.95 11.92
C SER A 437 13.51 2.92 13.03
N VAL A 438 14.48 2.87 13.94
CA VAL A 438 14.39 2.02 15.14
C VAL A 438 13.53 2.76 16.16
N PRO A 439 12.48 2.13 16.74
CA PRO A 439 11.69 2.77 17.77
C PRO A 439 12.57 3.18 18.95
N GLU A 440 12.36 4.36 19.53
CA GLU A 440 13.13 4.85 20.70
C GLU A 440 13.06 3.91 21.91
N THR A 441 12.04 3.06 21.95
CA THR A 441 11.83 2.05 23.01
C THR A 441 12.63 0.76 22.81
N VAL A 442 13.39 0.65 21.72
CA VAL A 442 14.20 -0.53 21.37
C VAL A 442 15.67 -0.21 21.54
N HIS A 443 16.30 -0.83 22.53
CA HIS A 443 17.76 -0.88 22.59
C HIS A 443 18.24 -2.07 21.77
N HIS A 444 19.10 -1.85 20.79
CA HIS A 444 19.66 -2.90 19.95
C HIS A 444 21.18 -2.92 20.00
N VAL A 445 21.74 -4.13 20.09
CA VAL A 445 23.19 -4.35 20.19
C VAL A 445 23.64 -5.46 19.26
N VAL A 446 24.92 -5.41 18.89
CA VAL A 446 25.61 -6.44 18.12
C VAL A 446 26.61 -7.17 19.00
N VAL A 447 26.63 -8.49 18.93
CA VAL A 447 27.67 -9.33 19.55
C VAL A 447 28.49 -9.95 18.42
N PRO A 448 29.77 -9.57 18.27
CA PRO A 448 30.66 -10.20 17.31
C PRO A 448 30.93 -11.67 17.67
N VAL A 449 30.64 -12.57 16.75
CA VAL A 449 30.92 -14.01 16.87
C VAL A 449 32.15 -14.32 16.03
N SER A 450 33.29 -14.49 16.71
CA SER A 450 34.55 -14.84 16.07
C SER A 450 35.15 -16.11 16.70
N PRO A 451 35.27 -17.21 15.95
CA PRO A 451 35.89 -18.44 16.44
C PRO A 451 37.41 -18.32 16.60
N LYS A 452 38.00 -17.23 16.09
CA LYS A 452 39.42 -16.89 16.27
C LYS A 452 39.68 -16.30 17.66
N THR A 453 38.73 -15.56 18.22
CA THR A 453 38.85 -14.92 19.53
C THR A 453 38.20 -15.76 20.64
N ASP A 454 37.01 -16.33 20.41
CA ASP A 454 36.37 -17.28 21.34
C ASP A 454 36.64 -18.72 20.88
N LYS A 455 37.52 -19.43 21.60
CA LYS A 455 37.87 -20.84 21.35
C LYS A 455 37.03 -21.84 22.14
N LEU A 456 35.91 -21.41 22.74
CA LEU A 456 35.04 -22.31 23.51
C LEU A 456 34.59 -23.51 22.67
N TRP A 457 34.29 -23.29 21.39
CA TRP A 457 33.83 -24.33 20.46
C TRP A 457 34.79 -25.53 20.36
N GLU A 458 36.10 -25.33 20.52
CA GLU A 458 37.10 -26.40 20.50
C GLU A 458 36.95 -27.35 21.70
N LYS A 459 36.39 -26.87 22.81
CA LYS A 459 36.30 -27.57 24.10
C LYS A 459 34.93 -28.21 24.36
N LEU A 460 33.91 -27.86 23.58
CA LEU A 460 32.53 -28.34 23.80
C LEU A 460 32.35 -29.82 23.42
N GLY A 461 33.23 -30.39 22.58
CA GLY A 461 33.14 -31.78 22.15
C GLY A 461 31.82 -32.05 21.42
N LYS A 462 30.96 -32.92 21.96
CA LYS A 462 29.60 -33.17 21.43
C LYS A 462 28.51 -32.39 22.17
N ASN A 463 28.87 -31.64 23.21
CA ASN A 463 27.94 -30.90 24.05
C ASN A 463 27.73 -29.49 23.49
N HIS A 464 27.26 -29.40 22.25
CA HIS A 464 26.91 -28.14 21.59
C HIS A 464 25.67 -28.31 20.72
N ILE A 465 25.15 -27.20 20.18
CA ILE A 465 24.04 -27.22 19.22
C ILE A 465 24.37 -28.06 17.99
N ARG A 466 23.44 -28.90 17.54
CA ARG A 466 23.58 -29.59 16.26
C ARG A 466 23.56 -28.56 15.11
N THR A 467 24.50 -28.66 14.18
CA THR A 467 24.56 -27.77 13.02
C THR A 467 23.66 -28.27 11.88
N ASP A 468 23.51 -27.47 10.83
CA ASP A 468 22.64 -27.69 9.67
C ASP A 468 23.17 -28.73 8.65
N GLU A 469 24.21 -29.50 9.02
CA GLU A 469 24.88 -30.51 8.19
C GLU A 469 25.46 -30.00 6.87
N VAL A 470 25.53 -28.68 6.66
CA VAL A 470 26.13 -28.09 5.46
C VAL A 470 27.61 -28.48 5.31
N HIS A 471 28.27 -28.75 6.44
CA HIS A 471 29.66 -29.14 6.55
C HIS A 471 29.87 -30.66 6.67
N ALA A 472 28.85 -31.49 6.48
CA ALA A 472 28.96 -32.95 6.65
C ALA A 472 30.04 -33.63 5.75
N LYS A 473 30.47 -32.95 4.68
CA LYS A 473 31.52 -33.40 3.74
C LYS A 473 32.80 -32.56 3.81
N ASP A 474 32.84 -31.54 4.67
CA ASP A 474 33.96 -30.61 4.78
C ASP A 474 34.92 -31.06 5.90
N ASN A 475 36.16 -30.59 5.87
CA ASN A 475 37.10 -30.81 6.99
C ASN A 475 36.99 -29.67 8.01
N THR A 476 36.28 -29.94 9.10
CA THR A 476 35.99 -28.96 10.16
C THR A 476 36.66 -29.28 11.50
N ARG A 477 37.68 -30.14 11.49
CA ARG A 477 38.43 -30.50 12.70
C ARG A 477 39.12 -29.26 13.29
N PRO A 478 39.09 -29.05 14.62
CA PRO A 478 39.86 -27.99 15.26
C PRO A 478 41.33 -28.00 14.82
N GLY A 479 41.82 -26.84 14.38
CA GLY A 479 43.18 -26.68 13.84
C GLY A 479 43.32 -26.85 12.33
N ALA A 480 42.28 -27.24 11.59
CA ALA A 480 42.31 -27.33 10.12
C ALA A 480 42.53 -25.97 9.42
N ASN A 481 42.12 -24.87 10.07
CA ASN A 481 42.26 -23.48 9.58
C ASN A 481 41.65 -23.25 8.18
N THR A 482 40.56 -23.95 7.87
CA THR A 482 39.78 -23.81 6.63
C THR A 482 38.59 -22.87 6.83
N ALA A 483 38.07 -22.28 5.76
CA ALA A 483 36.88 -21.44 5.83
C ALA A 483 35.65 -22.21 6.36
N GLU A 484 35.56 -23.49 6.00
CA GLU A 484 34.51 -24.41 6.43
C GLU A 484 34.59 -24.71 7.93
N MET A 485 35.81 -24.89 8.48
CA MET A 485 36.01 -25.05 9.92
C MET A 485 35.55 -23.78 10.66
N TRP A 486 35.95 -22.60 10.18
CA TRP A 486 35.54 -21.34 10.80
C TRP A 486 34.02 -21.13 10.75
N SER A 487 33.40 -21.47 9.63
CA SER A 487 31.95 -21.44 9.46
C SER A 487 31.23 -22.39 10.43
N GLU A 488 31.68 -23.64 10.57
CA GLU A 488 31.07 -24.58 11.54
C GLU A 488 31.25 -24.11 12.99
N ALA A 489 32.44 -23.59 13.32
CA ALA A 489 32.71 -23.04 14.64
C ALA A 489 31.80 -21.84 14.99
N ILE A 490 31.48 -20.97 14.02
CA ILE A 490 30.52 -19.87 14.20
C ILE A 490 29.13 -20.40 14.55
N LYS A 491 28.64 -21.40 13.80
CA LYS A 491 27.31 -22.01 14.05
C LYS A 491 27.23 -22.59 15.47
N ILE A 492 28.31 -23.24 15.92
CA ILE A 492 28.44 -23.76 17.29
C ILE A 492 28.39 -22.62 18.33
N LEU A 493 29.21 -21.58 18.14
CA LEU A 493 29.27 -20.43 19.06
C LEU A 493 27.96 -19.66 19.14
N LYS A 494 27.23 -19.50 18.02
CA LYS A 494 25.92 -18.84 18.00
C LYS A 494 24.90 -19.55 18.91
N GLY A 495 24.95 -20.89 18.97
CA GLY A 495 24.18 -21.67 19.95
C GLY A 495 24.54 -21.32 21.40
N GLU A 496 25.83 -21.30 21.72
CA GLU A 496 26.31 -20.95 23.07
C GLU A 496 25.97 -19.51 23.47
N TYR A 497 26.12 -18.57 22.54
CA TYR A 497 25.86 -17.15 22.78
C TYR A 497 24.37 -16.92 23.01
N THR A 498 23.50 -17.67 22.34
CA THR A 498 22.06 -17.63 22.62
C THR A 498 21.76 -18.05 24.06
N ILE A 499 22.36 -19.15 24.56
CA ILE A 499 22.22 -19.58 25.96
C ILE A 499 22.77 -18.54 26.93
N ARG A 500 23.94 -17.96 26.61
CA ARG A 500 24.60 -16.93 27.42
C ARG A 500 23.72 -15.69 27.53
N ALA A 501 23.17 -15.19 26.41
CA ALA A 501 22.26 -14.06 26.38
C ALA A 501 21.00 -14.29 27.24
N ILE A 502 20.39 -15.48 27.13
CA ILE A 502 19.21 -15.87 27.93
C ILE A 502 19.52 -15.82 29.43
N LYS A 503 20.68 -16.34 29.84
CA LYS A 503 21.09 -16.41 31.24
C LYS A 503 21.46 -15.04 31.80
N GLU A 504 22.29 -14.29 31.08
CA GLU A 504 22.82 -12.99 31.51
C GLU A 504 21.69 -11.98 31.72
N HIS A 505 20.79 -11.86 30.75
CA HIS A 505 19.67 -10.92 30.82
C HIS A 505 18.43 -11.47 31.54
N LYS A 506 18.50 -12.69 32.09
CA LYS A 506 17.40 -13.36 32.81
C LYS A 506 16.08 -13.31 32.04
N MET A 507 16.14 -13.60 30.74
CA MET A 507 15.02 -13.38 29.84
C MET A 507 13.77 -14.15 30.29
N ASP A 508 12.67 -13.42 30.47
CA ASP A 508 11.37 -13.95 30.86
C ASP A 508 10.50 -14.26 29.64
N GLN A 509 10.66 -13.50 28.56
CA GLN A 509 10.01 -13.76 27.28
C GLN A 509 10.84 -13.20 26.12
N ALA A 510 11.14 -14.02 25.10
CA ALA A 510 11.87 -13.55 23.92
C ALA A 510 11.41 -14.22 22.61
N ILE A 511 11.62 -13.54 21.49
CA ILE A 511 11.56 -14.13 20.14
C ILE A 511 13.00 -14.38 19.66
N ILE A 512 13.26 -15.59 19.17
CA ILE A 512 14.56 -16.02 18.67
C ILE A 512 14.44 -16.24 17.16
N PHE A 513 15.13 -15.41 16.39
CA PHE A 513 15.12 -15.49 14.93
C PHE A 513 16.30 -16.32 14.41
N CYS A 514 15.98 -17.30 13.57
CA CYS A 514 16.96 -18.06 12.80
C CYS A 514 16.66 -17.93 11.31
N ARG A 515 17.69 -18.09 10.47
CA ARG A 515 17.54 -17.95 9.01
C ARG A 515 16.75 -19.09 8.38
N THR A 516 17.02 -20.34 8.76
CA THR A 516 16.38 -21.51 8.15
C THR A 516 15.50 -22.29 9.13
N LYS A 517 14.63 -23.12 8.56
CA LYS A 517 13.76 -24.05 9.32
C LYS A 517 14.57 -25.05 10.14
N ILE A 518 15.66 -25.56 9.56
CA ILE A 518 16.57 -26.51 10.20
C ILE A 518 17.27 -25.85 11.40
N ASP A 519 17.70 -24.59 11.26
CA ASP A 519 18.31 -23.85 12.37
C ASP A 519 17.32 -23.64 13.52
N CYS A 520 16.05 -23.37 13.21
CA CYS A 520 15.00 -23.25 14.22
C CYS A 520 14.80 -24.58 14.97
N ASP A 521 14.77 -25.70 14.26
CA ASP A 521 14.65 -27.04 14.85
C ASP A 521 15.87 -27.39 15.71
N ASN A 522 17.08 -27.11 15.21
CA ASN A 522 18.32 -27.33 15.94
C ASN A 522 18.39 -26.49 17.23
N MET A 523 17.94 -25.24 17.19
CA MET A 523 17.86 -24.38 18.37
C MET A 523 16.85 -24.91 19.38
N GLU A 524 15.66 -25.36 18.93
CA GLU A 524 14.66 -25.97 19.82
C GLU A 524 15.22 -27.22 20.51
N GLN A 525 15.86 -28.12 19.74
CA GLN A 525 16.50 -29.32 20.29
C GLN A 525 17.63 -28.97 21.27
N TYR A 526 18.37 -27.89 21.01
CA TYR A 526 19.42 -27.44 21.91
C TYR A 526 18.86 -26.93 23.23
N LEU A 527 17.79 -26.11 23.20
CA LEU A 527 17.09 -25.67 24.42
C LEU A 527 16.45 -26.84 25.18
N ILE A 528 15.95 -27.87 24.48
CA ILE A 528 15.47 -29.13 25.09
C ILE A 528 16.61 -29.85 25.81
N ALA A 529 17.79 -29.96 25.18
CA ALA A 529 18.97 -30.59 25.80
C ALA A 529 19.44 -29.86 27.06
N GLN A 530 19.21 -28.55 27.14
CA GLN A 530 19.44 -27.74 28.35
C GLN A 530 18.32 -27.87 29.41
N GLY A 531 17.38 -28.82 29.24
CA GLY A 531 16.28 -29.11 30.17
C GLY A 531 14.97 -28.37 29.86
N GLY A 532 14.92 -27.60 28.78
CA GLY A 532 13.76 -26.82 28.32
C GLY A 532 12.81 -27.56 27.38
N GLY A 533 12.24 -26.83 26.43
CA GLY A 533 11.31 -27.36 25.43
C GLY A 533 9.84 -26.96 25.62
N PRO A 534 8.95 -27.49 24.76
CA PRO A 534 7.56 -27.06 24.68
C PRO A 534 6.80 -27.38 25.97
N ASP A 535 7.03 -28.54 26.57
CA ASP A 535 6.24 -29.04 27.71
C ASP A 535 6.85 -28.75 29.08
N LYS A 536 7.89 -27.92 29.13
CA LYS A 536 8.57 -27.54 30.38
C LYS A 536 8.11 -26.18 30.90
N LYS A 537 6.80 -26.03 31.12
CA LYS A 537 6.20 -24.77 31.60
C LYS A 537 6.96 -24.21 32.81
N GLY A 538 7.36 -22.94 32.74
CA GLY A 538 8.11 -22.25 33.79
C GLY A 538 9.63 -22.44 33.77
N HIS A 539 10.16 -23.42 33.03
CA HIS A 539 11.61 -23.61 32.87
C HIS A 539 12.25 -22.44 32.13
N GLN A 540 13.50 -22.12 32.48
CA GLN A 540 14.23 -20.99 31.88
C GLN A 540 14.37 -21.13 30.37
N PHE A 541 14.50 -22.35 29.84
CA PHE A 541 14.60 -22.65 28.41
C PHE A 541 13.30 -23.20 27.79
N SER A 542 12.15 -22.92 28.37
CA SER A 542 10.87 -23.34 27.78
C SER A 542 10.64 -22.61 26.45
N CYS A 543 10.42 -23.39 25.39
CA CYS A 543 10.42 -22.85 24.04
C CYS A 543 9.48 -23.61 23.11
N VAL A 544 9.07 -22.96 22.02
CA VAL A 544 8.33 -23.57 20.91
C VAL A 544 8.87 -23.06 19.58
N CYS A 545 8.72 -23.86 18.54
CA CYS A 545 9.19 -23.54 17.20
C CYS A 545 8.03 -23.19 16.23
N LEU A 546 8.23 -22.20 15.36
CA LEU A 546 7.25 -21.75 14.37
C LEU A 546 7.93 -21.46 13.02
N HIS A 547 7.74 -22.36 12.05
CA HIS A 547 8.21 -22.21 10.67
C HIS A 547 7.37 -23.06 9.71
N GLY A 548 7.54 -22.87 8.40
CA GLY A 548 6.66 -23.42 7.36
C GLY A 548 6.60 -24.95 7.21
N ASP A 549 7.48 -25.71 7.88
CA ASP A 549 7.44 -27.19 7.85
C ASP A 549 6.70 -27.78 9.06
N ARG A 550 6.41 -26.98 10.10
CA ARG A 550 5.55 -27.39 11.21
C ARG A 550 4.10 -27.52 10.75
N LYS A 551 3.36 -28.44 11.34
CA LYS A 551 1.95 -28.67 10.98
C LYS A 551 1.13 -27.40 11.28
N PRO A 552 0.13 -27.02 10.47
CA PRO A 552 -0.67 -25.81 10.72
C PRO A 552 -1.25 -25.72 12.14
N ASN A 553 -1.83 -26.82 12.64
CA ASN A 553 -2.38 -26.88 14.00
C ASN A 553 -1.31 -26.74 15.08
N GLU A 554 -0.11 -27.29 14.86
CA GLU A 554 1.04 -27.17 15.75
C GLU A 554 1.52 -25.71 15.82
N ARG A 555 1.60 -25.02 14.67
CA ARG A 555 1.97 -23.60 14.62
C ARG A 555 1.02 -22.72 15.43
N LYS A 556 -0.30 -22.92 15.25
CA LYS A 556 -1.34 -22.20 16.00
C LYS A 556 -1.24 -22.49 17.49
N TYR A 557 -1.09 -23.76 17.87
CA TYR A 557 -0.94 -24.18 19.26
C TYR A 557 0.32 -23.59 19.92
N ASN A 558 1.46 -23.63 19.23
CA ASN A 558 2.72 -23.07 19.71
C ASN A 558 2.63 -21.57 19.91
N LEU A 559 2.04 -20.85 18.95
CA LEU A 559 1.83 -19.41 19.07
C LEU A 559 0.95 -19.07 20.29
N GLU A 560 -0.14 -19.80 20.50
CA GLU A 560 -1.01 -19.62 21.65
C GLU A 560 -0.29 -19.84 22.99
N ARG A 561 0.55 -20.88 23.09
CA ARG A 561 1.37 -21.12 24.30
C ARG A 561 2.32 -19.97 24.59
N PHE A 562 2.92 -19.40 23.55
CA PHE A 562 3.80 -18.24 23.70
C PHE A 562 3.02 -16.99 24.12
N LYS A 563 1.87 -16.71 23.48
CA LYS A 563 0.98 -15.59 23.85
C LYS A 563 0.51 -15.68 25.31
N LYS A 564 0.17 -16.88 25.77
CA LYS A 564 -0.24 -17.17 27.16
C LYS A 564 0.91 -17.22 28.17
N LYS A 565 2.17 -17.03 27.72
CA LYS A 565 3.38 -17.14 28.54
C LYS A 565 3.56 -18.52 29.19
N ASP A 566 3.02 -19.57 28.58
CA ASP A 566 3.26 -20.96 29.00
C ASP A 566 4.70 -21.39 28.68
N VAL A 567 5.29 -20.77 27.66
CA VAL A 567 6.69 -20.92 27.27
C VAL A 567 7.34 -19.54 27.16
N ARG A 568 8.64 -19.46 27.44
CA ARG A 568 9.39 -18.20 27.43
C ARG A 568 9.86 -17.80 26.03
N PHE A 569 10.15 -18.77 25.16
CA PHE A 569 10.77 -18.49 23.86
C PHE A 569 9.96 -18.97 22.68
N LEU A 570 9.83 -18.11 21.67
CA LEU A 570 9.34 -18.46 20.35
C LEU A 570 10.51 -18.43 19.37
N ILE A 571 10.84 -19.59 18.80
CA ILE A 571 11.90 -19.72 17.77
C ILE A 571 11.24 -19.70 16.40
N CYS A 572 11.67 -18.84 15.49
CA CYS A 572 11.03 -18.71 14.18
C CYS A 572 11.95 -18.18 13.06
N THR A 573 11.50 -18.41 11.83
CA THR A 573 12.05 -17.78 10.61
C THR A 573 11.31 -16.48 10.27
N ASP A 574 11.90 -15.58 9.50
CA ASP A 574 11.26 -14.32 9.04
C ASP A 574 9.87 -14.53 8.46
N VAL A 575 9.73 -15.45 7.50
CA VAL A 575 8.46 -15.75 6.81
C VAL A 575 7.36 -16.15 7.78
N ALA A 576 7.74 -16.83 8.85
CA ALA A 576 6.81 -17.37 9.81
C ALA A 576 6.44 -16.34 10.89
N ALA A 577 7.32 -15.36 11.12
CA ALA A 577 7.13 -14.27 12.06
C ALA A 577 6.39 -13.06 11.46
N ARG A 578 6.42 -12.90 10.13
CA ARG A 578 5.58 -11.92 9.42
C ARG A 578 4.11 -12.25 9.71
N GLY A 579 3.38 -11.24 10.17
CA GLY A 579 1.99 -11.40 10.60
C GLY A 579 1.71 -12.13 11.91
N ILE A 580 2.72 -12.46 12.72
CA ILE A 580 2.46 -12.83 14.10
C ILE A 580 2.11 -11.56 14.88
N ASP A 581 0.85 -11.44 15.32
CA ASP A 581 0.42 -10.39 16.26
C ASP A 581 0.93 -10.68 17.68
N VAL A 582 2.23 -10.45 17.86
CA VAL A 582 2.91 -10.46 19.15
C VAL A 582 3.85 -9.25 19.18
N HIS A 583 3.47 -8.25 19.99
CA HIS A 583 4.17 -6.98 20.16
C HIS A 583 4.52 -6.72 21.61
N GLY A 584 5.63 -6.01 21.84
CA GLY A 584 6.08 -5.68 23.17
C GLY A 584 6.70 -6.83 23.93
N VAL A 585 7.39 -7.72 23.21
CA VAL A 585 8.22 -8.73 23.86
C VAL A 585 9.43 -8.03 24.48
N PRO A 586 9.84 -8.36 25.71
CA PRO A 586 10.98 -7.70 26.35
C PRO A 586 12.30 -7.90 25.61
N TYR A 587 12.47 -9.03 24.91
CA TYR A 587 13.72 -9.40 24.26
C TYR A 587 13.53 -9.97 22.85
N VAL A 588 14.48 -9.68 21.96
CA VAL A 588 14.68 -10.39 20.69
C VAL A 588 16.13 -10.85 20.58
N ILE A 589 16.34 -12.06 20.05
CA ILE A 589 17.66 -12.56 19.69
C ILE A 589 17.67 -12.86 18.20
N ASN A 590 18.51 -12.16 17.44
CA ASN A 590 18.83 -12.53 16.06
C ASN A 590 20.04 -13.47 16.09
N VAL A 591 19.79 -14.78 15.98
CA VAL A 591 20.87 -15.79 15.93
C VAL A 591 21.64 -15.70 14.62
N THR A 592 20.94 -15.35 13.55
CA THR A 592 21.49 -15.06 12.21
C THR A 592 20.94 -13.72 11.78
N LEU A 593 21.73 -12.87 11.14
CA LEU A 593 21.18 -11.65 10.53
C LEU A 593 20.19 -12.00 9.40
N PRO A 594 19.22 -11.13 9.10
CA PRO A 594 18.34 -11.32 7.96
C PRO A 594 19.06 -11.05 6.63
N ASP A 595 18.60 -11.72 5.57
CA ASP A 595 19.12 -11.54 4.19
C ASP A 595 18.85 -10.13 3.61
N GLU A 596 17.87 -9.41 4.17
CA GLU A 596 17.48 -8.06 3.72
C GLU A 596 17.44 -7.12 4.93
N LYS A 597 17.98 -5.91 4.79
CA LYS A 597 18.05 -4.90 5.85
C LYS A 597 16.69 -4.46 6.40
N GLN A 598 15.64 -4.44 5.58
CA GLN A 598 14.27 -4.11 6.04
C GLN A 598 13.74 -5.14 7.05
N ASN A 599 14.10 -6.43 6.87
CA ASN A 599 13.69 -7.47 7.80
C ASN A 599 14.34 -7.28 9.18
N TYR A 600 15.51 -6.64 9.26
CA TYR A 600 16.14 -6.34 10.55
C TYR A 600 15.23 -5.45 11.40
N VAL A 601 14.71 -4.37 10.81
CA VAL A 601 13.77 -3.44 11.46
C VAL A 601 12.49 -4.18 11.87
N HIS A 602 11.98 -5.08 11.01
CA HIS A 602 10.79 -5.89 11.32
C HIS A 602 11.00 -6.88 12.47
N ARG A 603 12.20 -7.44 12.62
CA ARG A 603 12.53 -8.34 13.73
C ARG A 603 12.62 -7.59 15.04
N ILE A 604 13.36 -6.48 15.08
CA ILE A 604 13.56 -5.72 16.32
C ILE A 604 12.30 -4.95 16.72
N GLY A 605 11.44 -4.57 15.78
CA GLY A 605 10.12 -3.95 16.06
C GLY A 605 9.13 -4.87 16.78
N ARG A 606 9.48 -6.13 17.07
CA ARG A 606 8.71 -7.00 17.99
C ARG A 606 8.96 -6.68 19.47
N VAL A 607 9.99 -5.89 19.73
CA VAL A 607 10.44 -5.47 21.05
C VAL A 607 9.92 -4.07 21.37
N GLY A 608 9.67 -3.82 22.65
CA GLY A 608 9.29 -2.49 23.14
C GLY A 608 7.78 -2.18 23.08
N ARG A 609 7.32 -1.31 23.98
CA ARG A 609 6.00 -0.67 24.01
C ARG A 609 6.17 0.75 24.55
N ALA A 610 5.16 1.61 24.33
CA ALA A 610 5.12 2.99 24.85
C ALA A 610 5.52 3.16 26.34
N GLU A 611 5.40 2.13 27.18
CA GLU A 611 5.76 2.17 28.61
C GLU A 611 7.01 1.34 29.00
N ARG A 612 7.66 0.58 28.09
CA ARG A 612 8.77 -0.34 28.44
C ARG A 612 9.85 -0.42 27.36
N MET A 613 11.10 -0.23 27.79
CA MET A 613 12.29 -0.54 26.99
C MET A 613 12.41 -2.05 26.78
N GLY A 614 12.77 -2.45 25.58
CA GLY A 614 13.20 -3.81 25.32
C GLY A 614 14.55 -3.88 24.63
N LEU A 615 15.12 -5.08 24.60
CA LEU A 615 16.49 -5.34 24.16
C LEU A 615 16.52 -6.32 22.97
N ALA A 616 17.12 -5.90 21.87
CA ALA A 616 17.39 -6.73 20.69
C ALA A 616 18.89 -7.05 20.60
N ILE A 617 19.26 -8.33 20.66
CA ILE A 617 20.64 -8.79 20.58
C ILE A 617 20.87 -9.47 19.24
N SER A 618 21.84 -9.01 18.46
CA SER A 618 22.17 -9.60 17.16
C SER A 618 23.54 -10.25 17.16
N LEU A 619 23.58 -11.56 16.92
CA LEU A 619 24.82 -12.33 16.84
C LEU A 619 25.36 -12.23 15.42
N VAL A 620 26.53 -11.63 15.23
CA VAL A 620 27.09 -11.32 13.90
C VAL A 620 28.38 -12.09 13.67
N ALA A 621 28.41 -12.94 12.66
CA ALA A 621 29.57 -13.71 12.25
C ALA A 621 30.68 -12.81 11.69
N MET A 622 31.88 -12.94 12.26
CA MET A 622 33.06 -12.17 11.81
C MET A 622 33.80 -12.82 10.64
N GLU A 623 33.52 -14.08 10.36
CA GLU A 623 33.96 -14.79 9.16
C GLU A 623 32.74 -15.22 8.34
N LYS A 624 32.93 -15.51 7.04
CA LYS A 624 31.85 -15.96 6.18
C LYS A 624 31.33 -17.33 6.64
N GLU A 625 30.02 -17.49 6.66
CA GLU A 625 29.36 -18.76 6.95
C GLU A 625 28.91 -19.43 5.67
N LYS A 626 29.19 -20.72 5.51
CA LYS A 626 28.59 -21.54 4.46
C LYS A 626 27.17 -21.88 4.90
N VAL A 627 26.18 -21.56 4.08
CA VAL A 627 24.76 -21.76 4.40
C VAL A 627 24.01 -22.39 3.24
N TRP A 628 22.90 -23.06 3.55
CA TRP A 628 21.97 -23.54 2.53
C TRP A 628 21.26 -22.40 1.79
N TYR A 629 21.19 -22.51 0.47
CA TYR A 629 20.47 -21.57 -0.43
C TYR A 629 19.44 -22.29 -1.32
N HIS A 630 19.63 -23.58 -1.57
CA HIS A 630 18.72 -24.47 -2.31
C HIS A 630 18.19 -23.91 -3.64
N VAL A 631 18.95 -24.13 -4.71
CA VAL A 631 18.47 -23.96 -6.10
C VAL A 631 17.83 -25.24 -6.67
N CYS A 632 17.82 -26.33 -5.90
CA CYS A 632 17.30 -27.61 -6.35
C CYS A 632 15.76 -27.61 -6.52
N PRO A 633 15.21 -28.42 -7.45
CA PRO A 633 13.76 -28.48 -7.71
C PRO A 633 12.90 -28.77 -6.48
N ASN A 634 13.41 -29.61 -5.56
CA ASN A 634 12.71 -30.01 -4.34
C ASN A 634 12.80 -28.97 -3.21
N ARG A 635 13.41 -27.80 -3.47
CA ARG A 635 13.54 -26.68 -2.53
C ARG A 635 14.06 -27.09 -1.15
N GLY A 636 15.11 -27.91 -1.14
CA GLY A 636 15.80 -28.35 0.07
C GLY A 636 15.29 -29.65 0.72
N ARG A 637 14.11 -30.16 0.35
CA ARG A 637 13.62 -31.43 0.90
C ARG A 637 14.55 -32.60 0.52
N GLY A 638 15.23 -33.17 1.51
CA GLY A 638 16.19 -34.27 1.34
C GLY A 638 17.45 -33.89 0.55
N CYS A 639 17.86 -32.62 0.57
CA CYS A 639 19.03 -32.15 -0.17
C CYS A 639 20.33 -32.39 0.62
N TYR A 640 21.33 -33.01 -0.03
CA TYR A 640 22.67 -33.26 0.54
C TYR A 640 23.81 -32.71 -0.34
N ASN A 641 23.48 -31.78 -1.25
CA ASN A 641 24.42 -31.19 -2.20
C ASN A 641 25.08 -29.95 -1.58
N THR A 642 26.11 -30.18 -0.77
CA THR A 642 26.85 -29.18 0.00
C THR A 642 27.84 -28.33 -0.82
N ARG A 643 27.87 -28.49 -2.15
CA ARG A 643 28.69 -27.64 -3.04
C ARG A 643 28.12 -26.24 -3.14
N LEU A 644 28.94 -25.30 -3.57
CA LEU A 644 28.50 -23.92 -3.81
C LEU A 644 27.58 -23.84 -5.04
N LYS A 645 26.64 -22.89 -5.04
CA LYS A 645 25.72 -22.63 -6.16
C LYS A 645 26.47 -22.46 -7.49
N GLU A 646 27.59 -21.75 -7.46
CA GLU A 646 28.47 -21.51 -8.61
C GLU A 646 29.08 -22.81 -9.18
N GLU A 647 29.15 -23.86 -8.36
CA GLU A 647 29.67 -25.19 -8.70
C GLU A 647 28.54 -26.22 -8.95
N GLY A 648 27.32 -25.76 -9.21
CA GLY A 648 26.15 -26.63 -9.37
C GLY A 648 25.69 -27.28 -8.06
N GLY A 649 25.94 -26.59 -6.95
CA GLY A 649 25.57 -26.99 -5.60
C GLY A 649 24.35 -26.28 -5.04
N CYS A 650 24.11 -26.39 -3.72
CA CYS A 650 22.96 -25.78 -3.04
C CYS A 650 23.35 -24.89 -1.85
N THR A 651 24.61 -24.50 -1.74
CA THR A 651 25.11 -23.62 -0.67
C THR A 651 25.64 -22.30 -1.23
N ILE A 652 25.77 -21.29 -0.37
CA ILE A 652 26.45 -20.03 -0.64
C ILE A 652 27.33 -19.66 0.56
N TRP A 653 28.26 -18.72 0.35
CA TRP A 653 28.94 -18.03 1.44
C TRP A 653 28.12 -16.80 1.85
N TYR A 654 27.77 -16.74 3.12
CA TYR A 654 26.96 -15.72 3.75
C TYR A 654 27.86 -14.78 4.56
N ASN A 655 27.75 -13.49 4.30
CA ASN A 655 28.66 -12.48 4.84
C ASN A 655 27.90 -11.52 5.78
N GLU A 656 27.73 -11.92 7.03
CA GLU A 656 26.98 -11.12 8.01
C GLU A 656 27.65 -9.78 8.33
N LYS A 657 28.97 -9.67 8.16
CA LYS A 657 29.68 -8.39 8.35
C LYS A 657 29.26 -7.35 7.30
N GLU A 658 29.06 -7.78 6.06
CA GLU A 658 28.57 -6.92 4.98
C GLU A 658 27.11 -6.54 5.20
N LEU A 659 26.28 -7.52 5.57
CA LEU A 659 24.86 -7.28 5.91
C LEU A 659 24.70 -6.32 7.09
N LEU A 660 25.55 -6.43 8.11
CA LEU A 660 25.58 -5.46 9.21
C LEU A 660 25.87 -4.05 8.69
N GLY A 661 26.85 -3.90 7.79
CA GLY A 661 27.15 -2.62 7.16
C GLY A 661 25.96 -2.04 6.40
N GLU A 662 25.25 -2.86 5.62
CA GLU A 662 24.02 -2.44 4.93
C GLU A 662 22.90 -2.02 5.89
N ILE A 663 22.78 -2.70 7.04
CA ILE A 663 21.82 -2.36 8.10
C ILE A 663 22.20 -1.03 8.75
N GLU A 664 23.47 -0.83 9.13
CA GLU A 664 23.94 0.42 9.76
C GLU A 664 23.83 1.61 8.82
N GLU A 665 24.14 1.44 7.53
CA GLU A 665 23.94 2.45 6.49
C GLU A 665 22.45 2.83 6.37
N HIS A 666 21.57 1.82 6.38
CA HIS A 666 20.13 2.03 6.28
C HIS A 666 19.54 2.76 7.49
N LEU A 667 20.01 2.42 8.70
CA LEU A 667 19.60 3.06 9.94
C LEU A 667 20.31 4.40 10.20
N LYS A 668 21.33 4.73 9.39
CA LYS A 668 22.17 5.91 9.54
C LYS A 668 22.82 5.99 10.93
N CYS A 669 23.11 4.84 11.54
CA CYS A 669 23.76 4.73 12.84
C CYS A 669 24.64 3.47 12.93
N THR A 670 25.73 3.55 13.69
CA THR A 670 26.52 2.37 14.08
C THR A 670 25.89 1.74 15.32
N ILE A 671 25.65 0.43 15.28
CA ILE A 671 25.00 -0.29 16.38
C ILE A 671 26.02 -0.58 17.48
N THR A 672 25.65 -0.35 18.74
CA THR A 672 26.52 -0.60 19.89
C THR A 672 26.98 -2.06 19.91
N GLN A 673 28.30 -2.26 20.00
CA GLN A 673 28.89 -3.59 20.07
C GLN A 673 29.11 -4.02 21.52
N CYS A 674 28.72 -5.25 21.81
CA CYS A 674 28.96 -5.92 23.09
C CYS A 674 30.07 -6.95 22.94
N GLU A 675 30.83 -7.13 24.02
CA GLU A 675 31.82 -8.20 24.09
C GLU A 675 31.16 -9.59 24.13
N HIS A 676 31.97 -10.62 23.94
CA HIS A 676 31.54 -12.02 23.95
C HIS A 676 30.88 -12.46 25.28
N ASP A 677 31.06 -11.73 26.39
CA ASP A 677 30.33 -12.00 27.63
C ASP A 677 28.85 -11.54 27.59
N ILE A 678 28.44 -10.85 26.52
CA ILE A 678 27.08 -10.37 26.24
C ILE A 678 26.59 -9.42 27.34
N LYS A 679 27.51 -8.74 28.02
CA LYS A 679 27.14 -7.65 28.92
C LYS A 679 26.90 -6.41 28.10
N VAL A 680 25.64 -6.04 28.00
CA VAL A 680 25.23 -4.79 27.38
C VAL A 680 25.77 -3.63 28.23
N PRO A 681 26.59 -2.73 27.65
CA PRO A 681 27.05 -1.54 28.34
C PRO A 681 25.86 -0.74 28.89
N LEU A 682 26.01 -0.22 30.11
CA LEU A 682 25.06 0.74 30.66
C LEU A 682 25.27 2.07 29.94
N ASP A 683 24.69 2.23 28.75
CA ASP A 683 24.68 3.53 28.06
C ASP A 683 23.80 4.54 28.82
N GLU A 684 24.05 5.83 28.58
CA GLU A 684 23.67 7.08 29.30
C GLU A 684 22.20 7.26 29.77
N PHE A 685 21.35 6.26 29.61
CA PHE A 685 20.02 6.20 30.23
C PHE A 685 20.13 5.71 31.67
N ASP A 686 20.50 6.65 32.55
CA ASP A 686 20.29 6.70 34.01
C ASP A 686 19.94 5.34 34.65
N GLY A 687 20.91 4.74 35.38
CA GLY A 687 21.00 3.36 35.87
C GLY A 687 19.80 2.72 36.60
N LYS A 688 18.62 2.74 35.96
CA LYS A 688 17.30 2.28 36.42
C LYS A 688 16.52 1.51 35.35
N VAL A 689 17.08 1.29 34.16
CA VAL A 689 16.40 0.54 33.09
C VAL A 689 16.61 -0.96 33.32
N THR A 690 15.64 -1.61 33.97
CA THR A 690 15.53 -3.07 33.96
C THR A 690 14.62 -3.46 32.79
N TYR A 691 15.17 -4.08 31.74
CA TYR A 691 14.39 -4.57 30.60
C TYR A 691 13.26 -5.48 31.08
N GLY A 692 12.06 -5.30 30.51
CA GLY A 692 10.87 -6.09 30.86
C GLY A 692 10.06 -5.63 32.09
N GLN A 693 10.59 -4.78 32.99
CA GLN A 693 9.83 -4.26 34.13
C GLN A 693 9.06 -2.97 33.80
N ARG A 694 7.87 -2.79 34.39
CA ARG A 694 7.07 -1.55 34.27
C ARG A 694 7.75 -0.48 35.12
N ARG A 695 7.94 0.75 34.60
CA ARG A 695 8.35 1.89 35.44
C ARG A 695 7.33 2.04 36.57
N ALA A 696 7.72 1.67 37.79
CA ALA A 696 6.94 1.96 38.98
C ALA A 696 6.99 3.47 39.20
N ALA A 697 5.84 4.12 39.04
CA ALA A 697 5.53 5.48 39.47
C ALA A 697 6.75 6.40 39.70
N ALA A 698 7.34 6.90 38.62
CA ALA A 698 8.15 8.11 38.68
C ALA A 698 7.34 9.21 37.99
N GLY A 699 6.49 9.87 38.79
CA GLY A 699 6.10 11.24 38.45
C GLY A 699 7.39 12.07 38.35
N GLY A 700 7.54 12.79 37.25
CA GLY A 700 8.56 13.82 37.08
C GLY A 700 9.65 13.49 36.06
N LEU A 701 9.34 13.68 34.78
CA LEU A 701 10.32 14.06 33.75
C LEU A 701 9.75 15.08 32.74
N TYR A 702 8.55 15.61 32.99
CA TYR A 702 8.00 16.71 32.19
C TYR A 702 8.68 18.06 32.46
N LYS A 703 9.34 18.24 33.61
CA LYS A 703 9.99 19.52 33.95
C LYS A 703 11.21 19.80 33.06
N GLY A 704 12.13 18.83 32.96
CA GLY A 704 13.36 19.02 32.17
C GLY A 704 13.11 19.14 30.67
N HIS A 705 12.15 18.39 30.12
CA HIS A 705 11.86 18.45 28.68
C HIS A 705 11.20 19.78 28.28
N VAL A 706 10.33 20.32 29.14
CA VAL A 706 9.77 21.66 28.95
C VAL A 706 10.85 22.74 29.11
N ASP A 707 11.76 22.60 30.07
CA ASP A 707 12.86 23.57 30.25
C ASP A 707 13.87 23.54 29.09
N ILE A 708 14.11 22.38 28.47
CA ILE A 708 15.00 22.21 27.30
C ILE A 708 14.34 22.69 26.00
N LEU A 709 13.04 22.44 25.83
CA LEU A 709 12.29 22.83 24.63
C LEU A 709 11.73 24.25 24.71
N ALA A 710 11.61 24.84 25.90
CA ALA A 710 11.09 26.19 26.08
C ALA A 710 11.80 27.24 25.20
N PRO A 711 13.14 27.25 25.06
CA PRO A 711 13.82 28.19 24.16
C PRO A 711 13.41 27.97 22.69
N THR A 712 13.36 26.72 22.24
CA THR A 712 13.03 26.36 20.85
C THR A 712 11.56 26.64 20.52
N VAL A 713 10.65 26.33 21.43
CA VAL A 713 9.22 26.64 21.29
C VAL A 713 8.98 28.14 21.33
N GLN A 714 9.72 28.89 22.17
CA GLN A 714 9.67 30.34 22.20
C GLN A 714 10.20 30.96 20.89
N GLU A 715 11.26 30.38 20.31
CA GLU A 715 11.80 30.80 19.02
C GLU A 715 10.82 30.51 17.88
N LEU A 716 10.17 29.34 17.88
CA LEU A 716 9.11 28.99 16.92
C LEU A 716 7.92 29.93 17.01
N ALA A 717 7.46 30.23 18.22
CA ALA A 717 6.36 31.18 18.45
C ALA A 717 6.74 32.61 18.01
N ASN A 718 8.00 33.00 18.17
CA ASN A 718 8.50 34.29 17.69
C ASN A 718 8.53 34.35 16.15
N LEU A 719 8.99 33.29 15.49
CA LEU A 719 9.00 33.16 14.03
C LEU A 719 7.57 33.15 13.46
N GLU A 720 6.66 32.41 14.09
CA GLU A 720 5.25 32.39 13.70
C GLU A 720 4.63 33.79 13.86
N ARG A 721 4.90 34.47 14.98
CA ARG A 721 4.44 35.84 15.20
C ARG A 721 5.04 36.80 14.18
N GLU A 722 6.31 36.68 13.82
CA GLU A 722 6.93 37.50 12.76
C GLU A 722 6.29 37.23 11.40
N ALA A 723 6.04 35.97 11.04
CA ALA A 723 5.38 35.60 9.79
C ALA A 723 3.95 36.15 9.73
N GLN A 724 3.17 36.01 10.81
CA GLN A 724 1.82 36.56 10.91
C GLN A 724 1.83 38.09 10.90
N THR A 725 2.78 38.73 11.60
CA THR A 725 2.91 40.20 11.62
C THR A 725 3.36 40.72 10.26
N SER A 726 4.26 40.03 9.57
CA SER A 726 4.69 40.34 8.21
C SER A 726 3.52 40.23 7.23
N PHE A 727 2.71 39.17 7.34
CA PHE A 727 1.48 39.01 6.55
C PHE A 727 0.48 40.13 6.81
N LEU A 728 0.29 40.53 8.06
CA LEU A 728 -0.59 41.64 8.43
C LEU A 728 -0.04 43.00 7.97
N GLN A 729 1.28 43.21 8.02
CA GLN A 729 1.95 44.41 7.49
C GLN A 729 1.86 44.49 5.97
N LEU A 730 1.93 43.36 5.26
CA LEU A 730 1.64 43.27 3.84
C LEU A 730 0.18 43.64 3.52
N GLY A 731 -0.76 43.30 4.42
CA GLY A 731 -2.17 43.68 4.33
C GLY A 731 -2.48 45.16 4.64
N PHE A 732 -1.55 45.88 5.29
CA PHE A 732 -1.74 47.28 5.73
C PHE A 732 -0.89 48.31 4.95
N LEU A 733 -0.40 47.98 3.76
CA LEU A 733 0.09 48.99 2.82
C LEU A 733 -1.10 49.73 2.18
N PRO A 734 -1.33 51.02 2.49
CA PRO A 734 -2.37 51.79 1.84
C PRO A 734 -1.94 52.06 0.39
N ASN A 735 -2.67 51.48 -0.57
CA ASN A 735 -2.77 51.98 -1.95
C ASN A 735 -1.48 52.21 -2.76
N GLN A 736 -0.55 51.26 -2.86
CA GLN A 736 0.46 51.32 -3.96
C GLN A 736 0.84 50.03 -4.69
N LEU A 737 0.33 48.84 -4.35
CA LEU A 737 0.75 47.59 -5.02
C LEU A 737 -0.30 46.85 -5.87
N PHE A 738 -1.54 47.35 -5.97
CA PHE A 738 -2.56 46.78 -6.87
C PHE A 738 -2.59 47.43 -8.26
N LYS A 739 -1.43 47.60 -8.91
CA LYS A 739 -1.37 48.02 -10.32
C LYS A 739 -0.57 47.15 -11.26
N ALA A 740 -0.03 46.02 -10.79
CA ALA A 740 0.56 45.05 -11.68
C ALA A 740 0.66 43.68 -10.99
N PHE A 741 -0.48 43.01 -10.79
CA PHE A 741 -0.59 41.55 -10.75
C PHE A 741 -2.02 41.15 -11.11
#